data_AF-A0A942LHF2-F1
#
_entry.id   AF-A0A942LHF2-F1
#
_cell.length_a   1.000
_cell.length_b   1.000
_cell.length_c   1.000
_cell.angle_alpha   90.00
_cell.angle_beta   90.00
_cell.angle_gamma   90.00
#
_symmetry.space_group_name_H-M   'P 1'
#
loop_
_entity.id
_entity.type
_entity.pdbx_description
1 polymer ?
#
loop_
_entity_poly.entity_id
_entity_poly.type
_entity_poly.pdbx_seq_one_letter_code
_entity_poly.pdbx_strand_id
1 'polypeptide(L)'
;MKKITLYTTITFILLLIAGLGANAQNSIDNTGGALKNSGIIRVKNGQVKSFPDTLGGRVEFLQKVESSQQVIPNIVFNQLVIGNQAKKIVHDLRDANNLIKPLVVLDSLIVIDSAHLTTRWIGYEPEDVQAKSTVKNNAKYTGPRYIILNAENKPQDLMGNGSFSKLMIDNPYGVNVISGGFLIDEELKLNRGELRNTQENNFTMKDTSLIVRNVGASLAVEPQFEASVNIRYIGTGDLVTGPETPSNKTVLKDLYVQNTGETELSRNITVNDSLFVGAVVNTLDDTLSLTSTKNPVFAEYNDAAEIAGNFERTNLVIGDTILLNNHHTWLLFANQSDMAGITRLVSTVRPLTYQPYPGGDEKVQRIINLQGFDLSNNPIDQGMAASFGFGWRHLQAAQFHETGNLPVPELLLQLWIGNNWFDFDSEEPTIDFATNWAYSDVKSISQFGEFAIGLPGMISIILNARMYLEGAYLKGSQGRMHTELNNRGLLAQTNYDAYPINLDTKFDPTLITQIPDSAVDFVVLEFRKQRNEQASFYKTVYLHPDGRLFDIHGDSNIRITRQDGIDSGGGNYHLVIRHRNHSPIITAEPLAIFPQNNSFLYDFSQPGLIEGTSASLKIVEVNDLGERIYALKGGFLNEDVSLMNGIFNVTQIYTMNYDHEGSWIGFTKYGFFNADYNMDGLINTRDFNISWNNRRQ
;
A
#
# COMPACT_ATOMS: atom_id res chain seq x y z
N MET A 1 64.94 75.24 72.57
CA MET A 1 64.94 75.99 71.30
C MET A 1 65.57 75.07 70.26
N LYS A 2 64.98 74.57 69.17
CA LYS A 2 63.76 74.73 68.37
C LYS A 2 63.61 73.34 67.71
N LYS A 3 62.60 72.48 67.90
CA LYS A 3 61.18 72.53 67.51
C LYS A 3 60.89 73.36 66.25
N ILE A 4 60.28 72.67 65.27
CA ILE A 4 59.48 73.17 64.13
C ILE A 4 60.27 73.47 62.84
N THR A 5 60.53 72.43 62.02
CA THR A 5 60.38 72.41 60.54
C THR A 5 60.92 71.09 59.94
N LEU A 6 60.38 69.94 60.35
CA LEU A 6 60.62 68.65 59.66
C LEU A 6 59.32 67.88 59.35
N TYR A 7 58.16 68.56 59.45
CA TYR A 7 56.85 67.96 59.18
C TYR A 7 56.16 68.53 57.92
N THR A 8 56.82 69.39 57.15
CA THR A 8 56.20 70.00 55.95
C THR A 8 56.68 69.38 54.62
N THR A 9 57.71 68.53 54.64
CA THR A 9 58.28 67.94 53.40
C THR A 9 57.85 66.49 53.15
N ILE A 10 57.27 65.80 54.15
CA ILE A 10 56.75 64.43 53.98
C ILE A 10 55.27 64.42 53.52
N THR A 11 54.54 65.51 53.74
CA THR A 11 53.12 65.61 53.33
C THR A 11 52.94 65.95 51.84
N PHE A 12 53.97 66.46 51.14
CA PHE A 12 53.88 66.77 49.70
C PHE A 12 54.31 65.63 48.78
N ILE A 13 55.00 64.59 49.28
CA ILE A 13 55.33 63.39 48.49
C ILE A 13 54.25 62.30 48.67
N LEU A 14 53.50 62.32 49.77
CA LEU A 14 52.33 61.44 49.96
C LEU A 14 51.04 61.95 49.28
N LEU A 15 50.98 63.21 48.83
CA LEU A 15 49.87 63.75 48.04
C LEU A 15 50.09 63.71 46.53
N LEU A 16 51.26 63.29 46.04
CA LEU A 16 51.53 63.09 44.61
C LEU A 16 51.56 61.62 44.18
N ILE A 17 51.45 60.67 45.11
CA ILE A 17 51.27 59.23 44.83
C ILE A 17 49.82 58.77 45.11
N ALA A 18 49.01 59.58 45.79
CA ALA A 18 47.57 59.32 45.99
C ALA A 18 46.67 59.82 44.83
N GLY A 19 47.25 60.29 43.72
CA GLY A 19 46.53 60.90 42.59
C GLY A 19 46.49 60.08 41.29
N LEU A 20 47.06 58.88 41.24
CA LEU A 20 47.10 58.04 40.02
C LEU A 20 46.44 56.65 40.21
N GLY A 21 45.70 56.47 41.29
CA GLY A 21 44.99 55.22 41.60
C GLY A 21 43.48 55.24 41.33
N ALA A 22 42.97 56.27 40.65
CA ALA A 22 41.55 56.38 40.33
C ALA A 22 41.32 56.24 38.82
N ASN A 23 40.53 55.23 38.46
CA ASN A 23 39.82 55.13 37.19
C ASN A 23 40.69 54.93 35.93
N ALA A 24 41.43 53.82 35.89
CA ALA A 24 41.40 52.98 34.69
C ALA A 24 40.50 51.77 34.97
N GLN A 25 39.26 52.06 35.36
CA GLN A 25 38.17 51.17 35.00
C GLN A 25 38.23 51.18 33.48
N ASN A 26 38.80 50.14 32.86
CA ASN A 26 38.67 49.92 31.44
C ASN A 26 37.17 49.84 31.20
N SER A 27 36.59 50.99 30.89
CA SER A 27 35.25 51.16 30.38
C SER A 27 35.26 50.39 29.08
N ILE A 28 34.84 49.12 29.16
CA ILE A 28 34.52 48.35 27.98
C ILE A 28 33.30 49.06 27.41
N ASP A 29 33.55 49.90 26.41
CA ASP A 29 32.51 50.51 25.58
C ASP A 29 31.63 49.39 25.03
N ASN A 30 30.48 49.20 25.66
CA ASN A 30 29.54 48.13 25.35
C ASN A 30 28.34 48.69 24.60
N THR A 31 28.61 49.12 23.37
CA THR A 31 27.60 49.38 22.35
C THR A 31 27.55 48.18 21.39
N GLY A 32 27.12 47.00 21.89
CA GLY A 32 26.74 45.85 21.04
C GLY A 32 27.85 45.27 20.14
N GLY A 33 29.12 45.47 20.51
CA GLY A 33 30.29 45.08 19.70
C GLY A 33 30.88 43.71 20.05
N ALA A 34 32.09 43.45 19.53
CA ALA A 34 32.90 42.29 19.88
C ALA A 34 34.10 42.71 20.76
N LEU A 35 34.29 42.04 21.90
CA LEU A 35 35.50 42.24 22.73
C LEU A 35 36.65 41.43 22.14
N LYS A 36 37.62 42.12 21.55
CA LYS A 36 38.90 41.49 21.15
C LYS A 36 39.78 41.30 22.37
N ASN A 37 39.78 40.09 22.91
CA ASN A 37 40.65 39.65 24.00
C ASN A 37 41.38 38.37 23.57
N SER A 38 42.65 38.23 23.94
CA SER A 38 43.43 36.99 23.75
C SER A 38 43.78 36.29 25.07
N GLY A 39 43.47 36.92 26.21
CA GLY A 39 43.71 36.39 27.55
C GLY A 39 42.53 35.61 28.13
N ILE A 40 42.56 35.44 29.45
CA ILE A 40 41.54 34.70 30.21
C ILE A 40 40.58 35.67 30.91
N ILE A 41 39.28 35.52 30.68
CA ILE A 41 38.21 36.21 31.39
C ILE A 41 37.57 35.23 32.35
N ARG A 42 37.66 35.49 33.66
CA ARG A 42 36.98 34.69 34.69
C ARG A 42 35.74 35.43 35.14
N VAL A 43 34.58 34.83 34.89
CA VAL A 43 33.29 35.43 35.22
C VAL A 43 32.88 34.98 36.62
N LYS A 44 32.63 35.93 37.53
CA LYS A 44 32.03 35.61 38.84
C LYS A 44 30.51 35.61 38.74
N ASN A 45 29.84 34.98 39.69
CA ASN A 45 28.39 35.00 39.76
C ASN A 45 27.86 36.45 39.79
N GLY A 46 26.79 36.72 39.05
CA GLY A 46 26.19 38.06 38.92
C GLY A 46 26.91 39.03 37.96
N GLN A 47 28.09 38.69 37.43
CA GLN A 47 28.86 39.56 36.53
C GLN A 47 28.54 39.36 35.03
N VAL A 48 27.35 38.86 34.70
CA VAL A 48 26.93 38.61 33.31
C VAL A 48 26.05 39.71 32.73
N LYS A 49 25.83 40.80 33.48
CA LYS A 49 25.09 41.97 32.98
C LYS A 49 25.96 42.76 32.02
N SER A 50 25.40 43.15 30.88
CA SER A 50 26.06 44.00 29.89
C SER A 50 27.36 43.39 29.34
N PHE A 51 27.31 42.14 28.90
CA PHE A 51 28.34 41.60 28.02
C PHE A 51 28.12 42.06 26.57
N PRO A 52 29.19 42.20 25.78
CA PRO A 52 29.11 42.34 24.33
C PRO A 52 28.58 41.06 23.68
N ASP A 53 28.11 41.16 22.44
CA ASP A 53 27.58 40.04 21.66
C ASP A 53 28.64 38.97 21.35
N THR A 54 29.93 39.34 21.41
CA THR A 54 31.06 38.42 21.19
C THR A 54 32.19 38.66 22.18
N LEU A 55 32.71 37.60 22.78
CA LEU A 55 33.87 37.60 23.68
C LEU A 55 35.03 36.78 23.09
N GLY A 56 36.13 37.46 22.81
CA GLY A 56 37.40 36.83 22.41
C GLY A 56 38.14 36.18 23.58
N GLY A 57 39.11 35.32 23.24
CA GLY A 57 40.00 34.66 24.19
C GLY A 57 39.33 33.49 24.90
N ARG A 58 39.77 33.19 26.12
CA ARG A 58 39.24 32.11 26.95
C ARG A 58 38.33 32.68 28.03
N VAL A 59 37.08 32.26 28.07
CA VAL A 59 36.12 32.67 29.10
C VAL A 59 35.79 31.50 30.02
N GLU A 60 35.93 31.71 31.32
CA GLU A 60 35.76 30.65 32.33
C GLU A 60 34.62 30.96 33.31
N PHE A 61 33.73 29.97 33.47
CA PHE A 61 32.65 29.94 34.45
C PHE A 61 32.94 28.85 35.49
N LEU A 62 33.58 29.23 36.59
CA LEU A 62 34.22 28.31 37.54
C LEU A 62 33.60 28.36 38.95
N GLN A 63 32.34 28.77 39.10
CA GLN A 63 31.69 28.82 40.41
C GLN A 63 31.69 27.44 41.09
N LYS A 64 32.17 27.40 42.35
CA LYS A 64 32.48 26.15 43.07
C LYS A 64 31.36 25.58 43.94
N VAL A 65 30.47 26.43 44.43
CA VAL A 65 29.46 26.02 45.43
C VAL A 65 28.34 25.26 44.74
N GLU A 66 28.17 23.96 45.06
CA GLU A 66 27.18 23.07 44.46
C GLU A 66 25.75 23.61 44.54
N SER A 67 25.36 24.17 45.68
CA SER A 67 24.04 24.80 45.88
C SER A 67 23.86 26.14 45.17
N SER A 68 24.91 26.67 44.53
CA SER A 68 24.85 27.92 43.80
C SER A 68 24.64 27.69 42.30
N GLN A 69 24.19 28.74 41.64
CA GLN A 69 24.01 28.79 40.21
C GLN A 69 24.88 29.87 39.58
N GLN A 70 25.24 29.66 38.33
CA GLN A 70 25.95 30.64 37.52
C GLN A 70 25.31 30.69 36.15
N VAL A 71 24.80 31.85 35.77
CA VAL A 71 24.20 32.04 34.44
C VAL A 71 25.32 32.22 33.41
N ILE A 72 25.14 31.64 32.23
CA ILE A 72 25.98 31.80 31.05
C ILE A 72 25.14 32.52 29.99
N PRO A 73 25.52 33.73 29.57
CA PRO A 73 24.79 34.44 28.52
C PRO A 73 24.92 33.72 27.18
N ASN A 74 23.83 33.68 26.42
CA ASN A 74 23.74 33.13 25.06
C ASN A 74 24.30 34.11 24.02
N ILE A 75 25.61 34.31 24.10
CA ILE A 75 26.41 35.14 23.18
C ILE A 75 27.45 34.27 22.47
N VAL A 76 28.31 34.89 21.66
CA VAL A 76 29.42 34.21 21.00
C VAL A 76 30.67 34.24 21.89
N PHE A 77 31.21 33.07 22.21
CA PHE A 77 32.50 32.91 22.88
C PHE A 77 33.54 32.38 21.88
N ASN A 78 34.76 32.87 21.95
CA ASN A 78 35.86 32.22 21.25
C ASN A 78 36.15 30.85 21.87
N GLN A 79 36.59 30.80 23.14
CA GLN A 79 36.73 29.57 23.91
C GLN A 79 35.92 29.68 25.22
N LEU A 80 35.13 28.65 25.53
CA LEU A 80 34.26 28.62 26.72
C LEU A 80 34.64 27.44 27.62
N VAL A 81 34.96 27.73 28.88
CA VAL A 81 35.32 26.72 29.90
C VAL A 81 34.32 26.77 31.05
N ILE A 82 33.74 25.62 31.35
CA ILE A 82 32.74 25.41 32.39
C ILE A 82 33.28 24.34 33.34
N GLY A 83 33.45 24.70 34.61
CA GLY A 83 34.08 23.84 35.61
C GLY A 83 33.43 23.95 36.99
N ASN A 84 33.80 23.06 37.90
CA ASN A 84 33.32 22.97 39.29
C ASN A 84 31.79 22.75 39.47
N GLN A 85 31.37 22.42 40.69
CA GLN A 85 30.05 21.83 41.02
C GLN A 85 28.82 22.72 40.86
N ALA A 86 28.95 24.05 40.82
CA ALA A 86 27.77 24.91 40.68
C ALA A 86 27.03 24.61 39.37
N LYS A 87 25.71 24.78 39.35
CA LYS A 87 24.92 24.62 38.12
C LYS A 87 25.15 25.80 37.18
N LYS A 88 25.50 25.53 35.92
CA LYS A 88 25.75 26.53 34.88
C LYS A 88 24.57 26.56 33.92
N ILE A 89 23.83 27.66 33.93
CA ILE A 89 22.54 27.77 33.25
C ILE A 89 22.72 28.63 32.00
N VAL A 90 22.39 28.11 30.83
CA VAL A 90 22.36 28.91 29.60
C VAL A 90 21.15 29.85 29.64
N HIS A 91 21.40 31.14 29.42
CA HIS A 91 20.36 32.17 29.34
C HIS A 91 19.68 32.17 27.95
N ASP A 92 18.53 32.82 27.87
CA ASP A 92 17.74 33.10 26.67
C ASP A 92 17.63 34.61 26.34
N LEU A 93 18.73 35.37 26.47
CA LEU A 93 18.75 36.80 26.12
C LEU A 93 18.26 37.00 24.68
N ARG A 94 17.40 37.99 24.53
CA ARG A 94 16.79 38.34 23.25
C ARG A 94 17.55 39.49 22.59
N ASP A 95 17.67 39.43 21.28
CA ASP A 95 18.24 40.51 20.49
C ASP A 95 17.24 41.67 20.29
N ALA A 96 17.65 42.68 19.52
CA ALA A 96 16.81 43.84 19.21
C ALA A 96 15.51 43.49 18.47
N ASN A 97 15.44 42.31 17.84
CA ASN A 97 14.27 41.80 17.12
C ASN A 97 13.44 40.83 17.98
N ASN A 98 13.70 40.76 19.30
CA ASN A 98 13.02 39.88 20.25
C ASN A 98 13.26 38.37 20.01
N LEU A 99 14.31 38.01 19.25
CA LEU A 99 14.70 36.64 18.98
C LEU A 99 15.75 36.16 19.98
N ILE A 100 15.59 34.93 20.48
CA ILE A 100 16.58 34.30 21.36
C ILE A 100 17.75 33.84 20.49
N LYS A 101 18.95 34.32 20.79
CA LYS A 101 20.16 33.88 20.09
C LYS A 101 20.68 32.54 20.69
N PRO A 102 21.30 31.67 19.90
CA PRO A 102 22.01 30.51 20.46
C PRO A 102 23.29 30.94 21.18
N LEU A 103 23.71 30.13 22.16
CA LEU A 103 25.07 30.22 22.68
C LEU A 103 26.02 29.61 21.63
N VAL A 104 27.02 30.37 21.19
CA VAL A 104 27.96 29.92 20.14
C VAL A 104 29.38 29.88 20.69
N VAL A 105 30.11 28.81 20.41
CA VAL A 105 31.52 28.64 20.79
C VAL A 105 32.36 28.37 19.55
N LEU A 106 33.32 29.26 19.25
CA LEU A 106 34.05 29.25 17.98
C LEU A 106 35.22 28.24 17.95
N ASP A 107 36.00 28.16 19.02
CA ASP A 107 37.26 27.42 19.09
C ASP A 107 37.19 26.14 19.94
N SER A 108 36.70 26.24 21.18
CA SER A 108 36.56 25.05 22.03
C SER A 108 35.52 25.26 23.13
N LEU A 109 34.57 24.31 23.22
CA LEU A 109 33.65 24.18 24.36
C LEU A 109 34.20 23.11 25.30
N ILE A 110 34.54 23.51 26.53
CA ILE A 110 35.21 22.66 27.51
C ILE A 110 34.36 22.58 28.78
N VAL A 111 33.78 21.43 29.07
CA VAL A 111 32.99 21.14 30.28
C VAL A 111 33.74 20.09 31.10
N ILE A 112 34.21 20.46 32.29
CA ILE A 112 35.20 19.68 33.06
C ILE A 112 34.87 19.62 34.56
N ASP A 113 35.69 18.86 35.29
CA ASP A 113 35.55 18.60 36.72
C ASP A 113 34.16 18.01 37.04
N SER A 114 33.52 18.46 38.12
CA SER A 114 32.15 18.08 38.49
C SER A 114 31.11 19.08 37.93
N ALA A 115 31.35 19.69 36.78
CA ALA A 115 30.43 20.70 36.25
C ALA A 115 29.07 20.15 35.84
N HIS A 116 28.05 20.99 36.01
CA HIS A 116 26.70 20.74 35.50
C HIS A 116 26.27 21.89 34.60
N LEU A 117 26.47 21.76 33.29
CA LEU A 117 25.91 22.67 32.28
C LEU A 117 24.46 22.29 31.99
N THR A 118 23.57 23.26 31.92
CA THR A 118 22.16 22.99 31.61
C THR A 118 21.47 24.09 30.80
N THR A 119 20.60 23.65 29.90
CA THR A 119 19.62 24.47 29.17
C THR A 119 18.21 24.36 29.77
N ARG A 120 18.06 23.73 30.95
CA ARG A 120 16.79 23.60 31.67
C ARG A 120 16.81 24.47 32.92
N TRP A 121 16.02 25.54 32.92
CA TRP A 121 15.83 26.38 34.08
C TRP A 121 14.45 27.04 34.08
N ILE A 122 13.87 27.23 35.27
CA ILE A 122 12.55 27.87 35.39
C ILE A 122 12.65 29.30 34.88
N GLY A 123 11.79 29.64 33.91
CA GLY A 123 11.70 30.97 33.32
C GLY A 123 12.71 31.26 32.21
N TYR A 124 13.52 30.28 31.78
CA TYR A 124 14.37 30.42 30.59
C TYR A 124 14.05 29.38 29.53
N GLU A 125 14.06 29.81 28.27
CA GLU A 125 13.88 28.95 27.09
C GLU A 125 15.03 29.13 26.09
N PRO A 126 16.28 28.81 26.46
CA PRO A 126 17.44 29.04 25.60
C PRO A 126 17.31 28.24 24.30
N GLU A 127 18.00 28.71 23.25
CA GLU A 127 18.24 27.93 22.03
C GLU A 127 19.35 26.89 22.22
N ASP A 128 19.62 26.11 21.18
CA ASP A 128 20.71 25.13 21.15
C ASP A 128 22.10 25.75 21.35
N VAL A 129 23.02 24.96 21.90
CA VAL A 129 24.43 25.33 22.10
C VAL A 129 25.22 24.92 20.87
N GLN A 130 25.73 25.89 20.11
CA GLN A 130 26.49 25.63 18.89
C GLN A 130 28.00 25.65 19.14
N ALA A 131 28.67 24.53 18.90
CA ALA A 131 30.11 24.42 18.89
C ALA A 131 30.62 24.36 17.44
N LYS A 132 31.50 25.30 17.05
CA LYS A 132 32.09 25.40 15.71
C LYS A 132 33.46 24.73 15.59
N SER A 133 33.94 24.12 16.66
CA SER A 133 35.23 23.43 16.73
C SER A 133 35.18 22.38 17.86
N THR A 134 36.28 22.08 18.56
CA THR A 134 36.36 20.97 19.51
C THR A 134 35.37 21.07 20.67
N VAL A 135 34.72 19.96 21.00
CA VAL A 135 33.93 19.80 22.23
C VAL A 135 34.65 18.81 23.14
N LYS A 136 35.03 19.28 24.33
CA LYS A 136 35.55 18.44 25.42
C LYS A 136 34.54 18.39 26.55
N ASN A 137 33.95 17.24 26.83
CA ASN A 137 33.00 17.06 27.92
C ASN A 137 33.41 15.90 28.83
N ASN A 138 33.89 16.22 30.02
CA ASN A 138 34.21 15.27 31.10
C ASN A 138 33.22 15.36 32.27
N ALA A 139 32.08 16.00 32.05
CA ALA A 139 31.15 16.39 33.10
C ALA A 139 29.70 16.24 32.61
N LYS A 140 28.73 16.95 33.19
CA LYS A 140 27.31 16.75 32.90
C LYS A 140 26.72 17.88 32.06
N TYR A 141 26.10 17.55 30.93
CA TYR A 141 25.20 18.41 30.18
C TYR A 141 23.76 17.89 30.25
N THR A 142 22.80 18.73 30.67
CA THR A 142 21.37 18.37 30.69
C THR A 142 20.45 19.44 30.15
N GLY A 143 19.38 19.06 29.50
CA GLY A 143 18.27 19.94 29.16
C GLY A 143 17.64 19.57 27.82
N PRO A 144 16.58 20.30 27.42
CA PRO A 144 15.79 19.96 26.24
C PRO A 144 16.48 20.33 24.91
N ARG A 145 17.60 21.08 24.97
CA ARG A 145 18.34 21.58 23.80
C ARG A 145 19.57 20.73 23.51
N TYR A 146 20.05 20.79 22.28
CA TYR A 146 21.25 20.09 21.84
C TYR A 146 22.53 20.86 22.17
N ILE A 147 23.60 20.11 22.43
CA ILE A 147 24.94 20.56 22.00
C ILE A 147 25.09 20.13 20.55
N ILE A 148 25.36 21.09 19.67
CA ILE A 148 25.49 20.87 18.22
C ILE A 148 26.95 21.04 17.81
N LEU A 149 27.50 20.06 17.10
CA LEU A 149 28.74 20.21 16.34
C LEU A 149 28.39 20.54 14.88
N ASN A 150 28.52 21.82 14.50
CA ASN A 150 28.09 22.32 13.18
C ASN A 150 29.09 23.28 12.51
N ALA A 151 30.35 22.86 12.40
CA ALA A 151 31.30 23.51 11.50
C ALA A 151 30.96 23.19 10.02
N GLU A 152 31.05 24.20 9.16
CA GLU A 152 30.64 24.11 7.74
C GLU A 152 31.82 23.95 6.77
N ASN A 153 33.05 23.83 7.26
CA ASN A 153 34.26 23.85 6.42
C ASN A 153 35.39 22.94 6.89
N LYS A 154 35.19 22.15 7.95
CA LYS A 154 36.20 21.26 8.52
C LYS A 154 35.55 20.21 9.43
N PRO A 155 36.19 19.03 9.62
CA PRO A 155 35.78 18.10 10.66
C PRO A 155 35.97 18.72 12.05
N GLN A 156 35.21 18.24 13.04
CA GLN A 156 35.34 18.62 14.44
C GLN A 156 35.75 17.44 15.31
N ASP A 157 36.33 17.74 16.46
CA ASP A 157 36.70 16.73 17.44
C ASP A 157 35.76 16.75 18.64
N LEU A 158 35.34 15.56 19.06
CA LEU A 158 34.59 15.31 20.29
C LEU A 158 35.44 14.44 21.21
N MET A 159 35.55 14.82 22.48
CA MET A 159 36.35 14.09 23.45
C MET A 159 35.80 14.17 24.87
N GLY A 160 36.00 13.11 25.64
CA GLY A 160 35.76 13.07 27.08
C GLY A 160 34.81 11.97 27.52
N ASN A 161 34.63 11.85 28.83
CA ASN A 161 33.85 10.80 29.50
C ASN A 161 32.61 11.33 30.23
N GLY A 162 32.13 12.51 29.84
CA GLY A 162 30.95 13.15 30.41
C GLY A 162 29.63 12.56 29.93
N SER A 163 28.54 13.28 30.15
CA SER A 163 27.19 12.94 29.68
C SER A 163 26.57 14.09 28.91
N PHE A 164 25.79 13.75 27.90
CA PHE A 164 24.95 14.65 27.11
C PHE A 164 23.51 14.18 27.23
N SER A 165 22.58 15.04 27.67
CA SER A 165 21.16 14.74 27.45
C SER A 165 20.86 14.62 25.96
N LYS A 166 21.24 15.63 25.19
CA LYS A 166 21.04 15.68 23.75
C LYS A 166 22.29 16.16 23.01
N LEU A 167 22.72 15.38 22.02
CA LEU A 167 23.87 15.68 21.16
C LEU A 167 23.43 15.64 19.69
N MET A 168 23.81 16.66 18.91
CA MET A 168 23.55 16.68 17.47
C MET A 168 24.85 16.81 16.68
N ILE A 169 25.01 15.93 15.70
CA ILE A 169 26.06 15.95 14.70
C ILE A 169 25.48 16.57 13.42
N ASP A 170 25.90 17.80 13.13
CA ASP A 170 25.41 18.56 11.98
C ASP A 170 26.58 19.16 11.21
N ASN A 171 27.53 18.31 10.83
CA ASN A 171 28.78 18.73 10.19
C ASN A 171 29.01 17.88 8.92
N PRO A 172 28.92 18.47 7.72
CA PRO A 172 29.09 17.73 6.46
C PRO A 172 30.48 17.09 6.28
N TYR A 173 31.50 17.53 7.04
CA TYR A 173 32.86 16.97 7.04
C TYR A 173 33.06 15.92 8.15
N GLY A 174 32.05 15.69 8.99
CA GLY A 174 32.02 14.71 10.07
C GLY A 174 32.62 15.18 11.40
N VAL A 175 32.47 14.33 12.41
CA VAL A 175 32.95 14.55 13.79
C VAL A 175 33.77 13.35 14.23
N ASN A 176 35.00 13.57 14.69
CA ASN A 176 35.89 12.52 15.18
C ASN A 176 35.78 12.38 16.70
N VAL A 177 35.53 11.16 17.19
CA VAL A 177 35.63 10.86 18.62
C VAL A 177 37.09 10.54 18.95
N ILE A 178 37.80 11.53 19.48
CA ILE A 178 39.24 11.43 19.79
C ILE A 178 39.49 10.71 21.13
N SER A 179 38.55 10.86 22.07
CA SER A 179 38.53 10.13 23.33
C SER A 179 37.08 9.82 23.69
N GLY A 180 36.75 8.53 23.71
CA GLY A 180 35.41 8.03 24.02
C GLY A 180 35.10 7.98 25.52
N GLY A 181 34.04 7.26 25.86
CA GLY A 181 33.56 7.01 27.22
C GLY A 181 32.43 7.92 27.67
N PHE A 182 31.95 8.83 26.82
CA PHE A 182 30.79 9.67 27.15
C PHE A 182 29.48 8.91 27.01
N LEU A 183 28.45 9.44 27.67
CA LEU A 183 27.08 8.92 27.68
C LEU A 183 26.15 9.85 26.92
N ILE A 184 25.21 9.26 26.17
CA ILE A 184 24.02 9.95 25.65
C ILE A 184 22.83 9.52 26.50
N ASP A 185 22.29 10.44 27.30
CA ASP A 185 21.22 10.14 28.25
C ASP A 185 19.82 10.10 27.59
N GLU A 186 19.54 10.95 26.59
CA GLU A 186 18.21 11.04 25.97
C GLU A 186 18.25 10.85 24.44
N GLU A 187 19.02 11.64 23.70
CA GLU A 187 18.94 11.68 22.24
C GLU A 187 20.27 11.97 21.54
N LEU A 188 20.61 11.15 20.55
CA LEU A 188 21.65 11.42 19.56
C LEU A 188 20.98 11.72 18.21
N LYS A 189 21.21 12.91 17.67
CA LYS A 189 20.74 13.28 16.34
C LYS A 189 21.90 13.36 15.34
N LEU A 190 21.86 12.52 14.31
CA LEU A 190 22.77 12.53 13.18
C LEU A 190 22.09 13.28 12.03
N ASN A 191 22.43 14.54 11.83
CA ASN A 191 21.76 15.41 10.86
C ASN A 191 22.52 15.54 9.53
N ARG A 192 23.84 15.70 9.57
CA ARG A 192 24.73 15.76 8.39
C ARG A 192 26.10 15.17 8.73
N GLY A 193 26.66 14.45 7.77
CA GLY A 193 27.99 13.84 7.85
C GLY A 193 28.07 12.65 8.81
N GLU A 194 29.30 12.22 9.09
CA GLU A 194 29.58 10.99 9.83
C GLU A 194 30.07 11.27 11.25
N LEU A 195 29.51 10.58 12.25
CA LEU A 195 30.11 10.46 13.58
C LEU A 195 31.14 9.32 13.57
N ARG A 196 32.43 9.66 13.63
CA ARG A 196 33.56 8.74 13.53
C ARG A 196 34.07 8.34 14.91
N ASN A 197 33.44 7.34 15.50
CA ASN A 197 33.92 6.61 16.68
C ASN A 197 34.74 5.36 16.28
N THR A 198 35.50 4.81 17.22
CA THR A 198 36.20 3.51 17.07
C THR A 198 35.78 2.57 18.19
N GLN A 199 36.24 1.31 18.17
CA GLN A 199 36.00 0.38 19.28
C GLN A 199 36.63 0.89 20.59
N GLU A 200 37.82 1.50 20.52
CA GLU A 200 38.51 2.09 21.67
C GLU A 200 37.89 3.42 22.11
N ASN A 201 37.54 4.26 21.14
CA ASN A 201 36.96 5.58 21.36
C ASN A 201 35.46 5.58 21.05
N ASN A 202 34.73 4.79 21.82
CA ASN A 202 33.28 4.61 21.67
C ASN A 202 32.48 5.39 22.73
N PHE A 203 31.15 5.39 22.63
CA PHE A 203 30.24 6.01 23.58
C PHE A 203 29.10 5.06 23.95
N THR A 204 28.36 5.40 25.00
CA THR A 204 27.21 4.60 25.46
C THR A 204 25.90 5.36 25.26
N MET A 205 24.92 4.70 24.67
CA MET A 205 23.52 5.11 24.64
C MET A 205 22.83 4.55 25.88
N LYS A 206 22.22 5.42 26.69
CA LYS A 206 21.45 4.98 27.87
C LYS A 206 20.21 4.19 27.50
N ASP A 207 19.69 3.46 28.49
CA ASP A 207 18.42 2.75 28.34
C ASP A 207 17.29 3.67 27.85
N THR A 208 16.53 3.21 26.85
CA THR A 208 15.42 3.89 26.18
C THR A 208 15.76 5.18 25.42
N SER A 209 17.05 5.48 25.25
CA SER A 209 17.49 6.63 24.46
C SER A 209 17.11 6.51 22.98
N LEU A 210 17.13 7.65 22.28
CA LEU A 210 16.72 7.77 20.88
C LEU A 210 17.92 8.12 19.98
N ILE A 211 18.05 7.41 18.86
CA ILE A 211 18.88 7.84 17.74
C ILE A 211 17.97 8.33 16.62
N VAL A 212 18.11 9.60 16.24
CA VAL A 212 17.47 10.16 15.04
C VAL A 212 18.52 10.32 13.95
N ARG A 213 18.37 9.61 12.83
CA ARG A 213 19.29 9.68 11.70
C ARG A 213 18.59 10.25 10.48
N ASN A 214 19.15 11.35 9.98
CA ASN A 214 18.71 12.00 8.75
C ASN A 214 19.40 11.36 7.53
N VAL A 215 18.75 11.39 6.37
CA VAL A 215 19.36 11.00 5.10
C VAL A 215 20.65 11.80 4.87
N GLY A 216 21.73 11.11 4.47
CA GLY A 216 23.05 11.72 4.27
C GLY A 216 23.92 11.84 5.54
N ALA A 217 23.44 11.40 6.70
CA ALA A 217 24.25 11.24 7.90
C ALA A 217 24.58 9.76 8.18
N SER A 218 25.63 9.50 8.96
CA SER A 218 26.04 8.13 9.32
C SER A 218 26.77 8.05 10.66
N LEU A 219 26.93 6.83 11.16
CA LEU A 219 27.72 6.46 12.33
C LEU A 219 28.77 5.43 11.89
N ALA A 220 30.01 5.56 12.35
CA ALA A 220 31.09 4.68 11.90
C ALA A 220 31.11 3.32 12.62
N VAL A 221 30.85 3.29 13.93
CA VAL A 221 30.91 2.07 14.75
C VAL A 221 29.70 1.99 15.69
N GLU A 222 29.23 0.77 15.95
CA GLU A 222 28.08 0.52 16.81
C GLU A 222 28.37 1.04 18.23
N PRO A 223 27.51 1.89 18.81
CA PRO A 223 27.72 2.39 20.15
C PRO A 223 27.44 1.29 21.16
N GLN A 224 27.93 1.48 22.38
CA GLN A 224 27.51 0.59 23.48
C GLN A 224 26.08 0.95 23.86
N PHE A 225 25.22 -0.04 24.05
CA PHE A 225 23.86 0.17 24.52
C PHE A 225 23.74 -0.37 25.95
N GLU A 226 23.20 0.43 26.86
CA GLU A 226 23.02 0.00 28.26
C GLU A 226 21.99 -1.13 28.38
N ALA A 227 20.83 -0.98 27.74
CA ALA A 227 19.80 -2.01 27.68
C ALA A 227 18.98 -1.93 26.39
N SER A 228 18.28 -0.82 26.15
CA SER A 228 17.46 -0.61 24.95
C SER A 228 17.70 0.72 24.25
N VAL A 229 17.39 0.77 22.95
CA VAL A 229 17.44 1.99 22.13
C VAL A 229 16.25 2.06 21.17
N ASN A 230 15.86 3.28 20.82
CA ASN A 230 14.89 3.56 19.76
C ASN A 230 15.60 4.21 18.58
N ILE A 231 15.16 3.90 17.36
CA ILE A 231 15.75 4.47 16.13
C ILE A 231 14.65 5.12 15.30
N ARG A 232 14.95 6.31 14.76
CA ARG A 232 14.10 7.01 13.81
C ARG A 232 14.90 7.49 12.60
N TYR A 233 14.52 7.03 11.42
CA TYR A 233 15.02 7.51 10.14
C TYR A 233 14.10 8.61 9.59
N ILE A 234 14.68 9.74 9.20
CA ILE A 234 13.97 10.90 8.63
C ILE A 234 14.74 11.46 7.44
N GLY A 235 14.12 12.39 6.70
CA GLY A 235 14.79 13.14 5.63
C GLY A 235 14.34 12.74 4.24
N THR A 236 14.91 13.40 3.24
CA THR A 236 14.56 13.19 1.84
C THR A 236 15.62 12.32 1.15
N GLY A 237 15.19 11.22 0.54
CA GLY A 237 16.05 10.31 -0.22
C GLY A 237 16.28 8.97 0.46
N ASP A 238 17.17 8.18 -0.15
CA ASP A 238 17.44 6.79 0.24
C ASP A 238 18.47 6.72 1.37
N LEU A 239 18.39 5.65 2.17
CA LEU A 239 19.24 5.42 3.32
C LEU A 239 19.59 3.94 3.43
N VAL A 240 20.85 3.62 3.72
CA VAL A 240 21.25 2.28 4.18
C VAL A 240 21.41 2.32 5.69
N THR A 241 20.73 1.42 6.40
CA THR A 241 20.85 1.29 7.86
C THR A 241 22.31 1.04 8.26
N GLY A 242 22.75 1.58 9.38
CA GLY A 242 24.15 1.58 9.78
C GLY A 242 24.41 0.99 11.15
N PRO A 243 25.60 1.24 11.73
CA PRO A 243 25.99 0.82 13.07
C PRO A 243 25.06 1.29 14.20
N GLU A 244 24.18 2.26 13.96
CA GLU A 244 23.14 2.63 14.92
C GLU A 244 22.14 1.51 15.19
N THR A 245 21.99 0.53 14.28
CA THR A 245 21.16 -0.66 14.49
C THR A 245 21.91 -1.66 15.38
N PRO A 246 21.41 -2.04 16.56
CA PRO A 246 22.14 -2.96 17.43
C PRO A 246 22.34 -4.36 16.80
N SER A 247 23.55 -4.90 16.94
CA SER A 247 23.85 -6.30 16.60
C SER A 247 23.17 -7.30 17.54
N ASN A 248 22.94 -6.91 18.80
CA ASN A 248 22.20 -7.70 19.76
C ASN A 248 20.69 -7.56 19.54
N LYS A 249 20.04 -8.69 19.22
CA LYS A 249 18.61 -8.78 18.89
C LYS A 249 17.66 -8.31 20.00
N THR A 250 18.11 -8.16 21.24
CA THR A 250 17.25 -7.75 22.37
C THR A 250 17.25 -6.24 22.64
N VAL A 251 18.06 -5.46 21.91
CA VAL A 251 18.36 -4.06 22.26
C VAL A 251 17.46 -3.06 21.52
N LEU A 252 17.18 -3.28 20.24
CA LEU A 252 16.33 -2.36 19.47
C LEU A 252 14.88 -2.53 19.90
N LYS A 253 14.33 -1.49 20.52
CA LYS A 253 12.96 -1.49 21.01
C LYS A 253 12.00 -1.03 19.93
N ASP A 254 12.13 0.24 19.50
CA ASP A 254 11.30 0.82 18.45
C ASP A 254 12.11 1.20 17.20
N LEU A 255 11.52 0.95 16.03
CA LEU A 255 12.05 1.39 14.73
C LEU A 255 11.00 2.20 13.97
N TYR A 256 11.34 3.44 13.65
CA TYR A 256 10.51 4.35 12.85
C TYR A 256 11.22 4.68 11.53
N VAL A 257 10.69 4.20 10.41
CA VAL A 257 11.18 4.54 9.07
C VAL A 257 10.29 5.64 8.50
N GLN A 258 10.78 6.88 8.43
CA GLN A 258 10.00 8.06 8.04
C GLN A 258 10.76 8.99 7.07
N ASN A 259 11.83 8.49 6.43
CA ASN A 259 12.41 9.16 5.28
C ASN A 259 11.48 9.02 4.06
N THR A 260 11.72 9.79 3.00
CA THR A 260 10.85 9.76 1.81
C THR A 260 11.31 8.77 0.73
N GLY A 261 12.55 8.27 0.81
CA GLY A 261 13.10 7.29 -0.13
C GLY A 261 13.16 5.88 0.47
N GLU A 262 13.90 4.99 -0.17
CA GLU A 262 14.08 3.61 0.27
C GLU A 262 15.01 3.52 1.49
N THR A 263 14.67 2.67 2.47
CA THR A 263 15.58 2.28 3.55
C THR A 263 16.05 0.85 3.34
N GLU A 264 17.31 0.67 2.95
CA GLU A 264 17.95 -0.64 2.78
C GLU A 264 18.53 -1.15 4.11
N LEU A 265 18.27 -2.42 4.43
CA LEU A 265 18.91 -3.09 5.55
C LEU A 265 20.35 -3.50 5.18
N SER A 266 21.30 -3.21 6.08
CA SER A 266 22.70 -3.67 5.93
C SER A 266 22.99 -4.98 6.66
N ARG A 267 22.01 -5.47 7.42
CA ARG A 267 22.04 -6.73 8.19
C ARG A 267 20.64 -7.06 8.68
N ASN A 268 20.45 -8.29 9.17
CA ASN A 268 19.30 -8.68 9.96
C ASN A 268 19.05 -7.73 11.15
N ILE A 269 17.80 -7.29 11.32
CA ILE A 269 17.38 -6.40 12.42
C ILE A 269 16.22 -7.03 13.17
N THR A 270 16.26 -6.97 14.50
CA THR A 270 15.15 -7.41 15.37
C THR A 270 14.59 -6.24 16.17
N VAL A 271 13.31 -5.95 15.98
CA VAL A 271 12.55 -4.90 16.68
C VAL A 271 11.67 -5.55 17.75
N ASN A 272 11.76 -5.05 18.98
CA ASN A 272 11.17 -5.73 20.14
C ASN A 272 9.85 -5.16 20.66
N ASP A 273 9.43 -3.97 20.20
CA ASP A 273 8.18 -3.36 20.67
C ASP A 273 7.33 -2.77 19.52
N SER A 274 7.78 -1.70 18.88
CA SER A 274 6.99 -1.01 17.84
C SER A 274 7.75 -0.82 16.53
N LEU A 275 7.11 -1.13 15.41
CA LEU A 275 7.62 -0.91 14.06
C LEU A 275 6.68 0.00 13.29
N PHE A 276 7.20 1.15 12.83
CA PHE A 276 6.51 2.06 11.92
C PHE A 276 7.22 2.09 10.57
N VAL A 277 6.46 1.82 9.51
CA VAL A 277 6.93 1.76 8.12
C VAL A 277 6.24 2.88 7.35
N GLY A 278 6.94 3.99 7.19
CA GLY A 278 6.48 5.17 6.46
C GLY A 278 7.00 5.27 5.03
N ALA A 279 7.89 4.38 4.60
CA ALA A 279 8.45 4.28 3.26
C ALA A 279 8.88 2.82 3.00
N VAL A 280 9.44 2.52 1.82
CA VAL A 280 9.93 1.18 1.50
C VAL A 280 11.07 0.83 2.45
N VAL A 281 10.97 -0.32 3.12
CA VAL A 281 12.09 -0.98 3.80
C VAL A 281 12.51 -2.16 2.95
N ASN A 282 13.66 -2.04 2.29
CA ASN A 282 14.20 -3.13 1.49
C ASN A 282 15.13 -3.98 2.34
N THR A 283 14.80 -5.25 2.50
CA THR A 283 15.63 -6.18 3.28
C THR A 283 16.62 -6.94 2.42
N LEU A 284 16.54 -6.89 1.09
CA LEU A 284 17.36 -7.70 0.18
C LEU A 284 17.37 -9.19 0.61
N ASP A 285 18.53 -9.70 1.01
CA ASP A 285 18.73 -11.04 1.55
C ASP A 285 18.69 -11.10 3.09
N ASP A 286 18.69 -9.95 3.77
CA ASP A 286 18.50 -9.83 5.22
C ASP A 286 17.02 -9.96 5.62
N THR A 287 16.79 -10.01 6.93
CA THR A 287 15.47 -10.17 7.56
C THR A 287 15.20 -9.06 8.56
N LEU A 288 14.02 -8.44 8.45
CA LEU A 288 13.44 -7.62 9.50
C LEU A 288 12.55 -8.49 10.38
N SER A 289 12.86 -8.63 11.66
CA SER A 289 12.06 -9.38 12.62
C SER A 289 11.30 -8.45 13.56
N LEU A 290 10.00 -8.67 13.75
CA LEU A 290 9.22 -8.04 14.81
C LEU A 290 8.80 -9.09 15.84
N THR A 291 9.34 -8.98 17.06
CA THR A 291 9.04 -9.91 18.16
C THR A 291 7.88 -9.44 19.02
N SER A 292 7.30 -8.27 18.76
CA SER A 292 6.11 -7.82 19.48
C SER A 292 4.82 -8.49 18.97
N THR A 293 3.81 -8.57 19.84
CA THR A 293 2.44 -8.94 19.45
C THR A 293 1.75 -7.82 18.69
N LYS A 294 2.22 -6.57 18.83
CA LYS A 294 1.71 -5.42 18.07
C LYS A 294 2.00 -5.62 16.59
N ASN A 295 1.05 -5.26 15.73
CA ASN A 295 1.30 -5.20 14.31
C ASN A 295 2.21 -4.01 13.94
N PRO A 296 2.98 -4.11 12.85
CA PRO A 296 3.59 -2.95 12.24
C PRO A 296 2.52 -1.93 11.85
N VAL A 297 2.87 -0.65 11.94
CA VAL A 297 2.03 0.45 11.45
C VAL A 297 2.60 0.92 10.11
N PHE A 298 1.82 0.76 9.04
CA PHE A 298 2.11 1.30 7.72
C PHE A 298 1.46 2.69 7.59
N ALA A 299 2.15 3.64 6.96
CA ALA A 299 1.59 4.98 6.75
C ALA A 299 0.40 4.95 5.79
N GLU A 300 -0.80 5.31 6.28
CA GLU A 300 -2.10 5.20 5.58
C GLU A 300 -2.22 6.02 4.28
N TYR A 301 -1.31 6.96 4.01
CA TYR A 301 -1.33 7.82 2.82
C TYR A 301 -0.03 7.78 2.02
N ASN A 302 0.84 6.81 2.30
CA ASN A 302 2.04 6.60 1.49
C ASN A 302 1.93 5.30 0.72
N ASP A 303 1.74 5.42 -0.59
CA ASP A 303 1.76 4.31 -1.54
C ASP A 303 3.18 3.78 -1.81
N ALA A 304 4.16 4.03 -0.96
CA ALA A 304 5.44 3.34 -0.94
C ALA A 304 5.68 2.59 0.39
N ALA A 305 4.79 2.71 1.38
CA ALA A 305 4.99 2.08 2.69
C ALA A 305 4.79 0.55 2.63
N GLU A 306 5.90 -0.19 2.52
CA GLU A 306 5.94 -1.65 2.60
C GLU A 306 7.34 -2.15 3.00
N ILE A 307 7.41 -3.40 3.46
CA ILE A 307 8.65 -4.13 3.67
C ILE A 307 8.88 -5.01 2.44
N ALA A 308 9.77 -4.59 1.56
CA ALA A 308 10.18 -5.35 0.39
C ALA A 308 11.29 -6.33 0.77
N GLY A 309 10.96 -7.63 0.82
CA GLY A 309 11.87 -8.71 1.20
C GLY A 309 11.34 -9.53 2.36
N ASN A 310 12.25 -10.07 3.17
CA ASN A 310 11.97 -10.99 4.27
C ASN A 310 11.51 -10.25 5.53
N PHE A 311 10.30 -10.56 5.98
CA PHE A 311 9.74 -10.08 7.24
C PHE A 311 9.36 -11.24 8.15
N GLU A 312 9.85 -11.22 9.39
CA GLU A 312 9.65 -12.29 10.37
C GLU A 312 8.77 -11.85 11.54
N ARG A 313 7.85 -12.72 11.95
CA ARG A 313 7.00 -12.60 13.15
C ARG A 313 7.20 -13.81 14.07
N THR A 314 7.37 -13.61 15.38
CA THR A 314 7.61 -14.70 16.36
C THR A 314 6.64 -14.76 17.55
N ASN A 315 5.94 -13.66 17.88
CA ASN A 315 4.90 -13.65 18.92
C ASN A 315 3.52 -13.50 18.27
N LEU A 316 3.08 -14.59 17.64
CA LEU A 316 1.85 -14.64 16.86
C LEU A 316 0.62 -14.59 17.78
N VAL A 317 -0.42 -13.87 17.37
CA VAL A 317 -1.66 -13.70 18.14
C VAL A 317 -2.77 -14.51 17.49
N ILE A 318 -3.51 -15.28 18.28
CA ILE A 318 -4.67 -16.06 17.84
C ILE A 318 -5.92 -15.20 17.90
N GLY A 319 -6.79 -15.34 16.90
CA GLY A 319 -8.05 -14.60 16.81
C GLY A 319 -7.89 -13.13 16.41
N ASP A 320 -6.67 -12.70 16.08
CA ASP A 320 -6.37 -11.37 15.57
C ASP A 320 -5.48 -11.46 14.32
N THR A 321 -5.57 -10.42 13.50
CA THR A 321 -4.83 -10.33 12.24
C THR A 321 -3.35 -10.10 12.52
N ILE A 322 -2.49 -10.88 11.87
CA ILE A 322 -1.04 -10.76 11.90
C ILE A 322 -0.62 -10.07 10.61
N LEU A 323 -0.39 -8.75 10.66
CA LEU A 323 0.08 -7.98 9.52
C LEU A 323 1.52 -8.34 9.15
N LEU A 324 1.77 -8.46 7.85
CA LEU A 324 3.06 -8.86 7.31
C LEU A 324 3.73 -7.68 6.61
N ASN A 325 4.05 -7.80 5.33
CA ASN A 325 4.90 -6.85 4.60
C ASN A 325 4.23 -5.52 4.23
N ASN A 326 2.90 -5.44 4.26
CA ASN A 326 2.14 -4.23 3.96
C ASN A 326 0.76 -4.29 4.64
N HIS A 327 -0.05 -3.24 4.50
CA HIS A 327 -1.36 -3.13 5.16
C HIS A 327 -2.43 -4.09 4.64
N HIS A 328 -2.22 -4.74 3.48
CA HIS A 328 -3.15 -5.71 2.89
C HIS A 328 -2.65 -7.15 2.94
N THR A 329 -1.38 -7.40 3.25
CA THR A 329 -0.82 -8.74 3.39
C THR A 329 -0.82 -9.16 4.86
N TRP A 330 -1.65 -10.15 5.21
CA TRP A 330 -1.84 -10.59 6.60
C TRP A 330 -2.31 -12.03 6.72
N LEU A 331 -2.07 -12.64 7.88
CA LEU A 331 -2.60 -13.95 8.25
C LEU A 331 -3.49 -13.86 9.49
N LEU A 332 -4.53 -14.69 9.55
CA LEU A 332 -5.38 -14.85 10.74
C LEU A 332 -5.55 -16.34 11.04
N PHE A 333 -5.13 -16.74 12.24
CA PHE A 333 -5.47 -18.04 12.81
C PHE A 333 -6.63 -17.86 13.77
N ALA A 334 -7.80 -18.42 13.46
CA ALA A 334 -8.97 -18.25 14.31
C ALA A 334 -8.77 -18.93 15.69
N ASN A 335 -8.12 -20.10 15.72
CA ASN A 335 -7.90 -20.89 16.92
C ASN A 335 -6.47 -21.45 17.01
N GLN A 336 -6.09 -21.92 18.21
CA GLN A 336 -4.78 -22.54 18.45
C GLN A 336 -4.51 -23.79 17.60
N SER A 337 -5.56 -24.58 17.32
CA SER A 337 -5.46 -25.77 16.44
C SER A 337 -5.04 -25.40 15.02
N ASP A 338 -5.46 -24.22 14.57
CA ASP A 338 -5.34 -23.78 13.20
C ASP A 338 -3.90 -23.37 12.87
N MET A 339 -3.09 -23.09 13.89
CA MET A 339 -1.67 -22.80 13.75
C MET A 339 -0.82 -24.04 13.47
N ALA A 340 -1.34 -25.25 13.65
CA ALA A 340 -0.58 -26.49 13.47
C ALA A 340 0.79 -26.54 14.20
N GLY A 341 0.93 -25.80 15.31
CA GLY A 341 2.20 -25.70 16.06
C GLY A 341 3.19 -24.64 15.56
N ILE A 342 2.84 -23.85 14.55
CA ILE A 342 3.63 -22.72 14.06
C ILE A 342 3.80 -21.69 15.18
N THR A 343 5.03 -21.28 15.44
CA THR A 343 5.36 -20.19 16.38
C THR A 343 6.14 -19.06 15.74
N ARG A 344 6.65 -19.26 14.53
CA ARG A 344 7.39 -18.25 13.78
C ARG A 344 6.93 -18.26 12.32
N LEU A 345 6.71 -17.08 11.76
CA LEU A 345 6.37 -16.86 10.37
C LEU A 345 7.48 -16.05 9.70
N VAL A 346 7.83 -16.42 8.49
CA VAL A 346 8.63 -15.60 7.57
C VAL A 346 7.79 -15.36 6.33
N SER A 347 7.60 -14.10 5.98
CA SER A 347 6.90 -13.65 4.78
C SER A 347 7.88 -12.89 3.91
N THR A 348 8.08 -13.37 2.69
CA THR A 348 8.95 -12.74 1.70
C THR A 348 8.08 -12.13 0.61
N VAL A 349 8.09 -10.80 0.49
CA VAL A 349 7.37 -10.10 -0.57
C VAL A 349 8.37 -9.36 -1.45
N ARG A 350 8.38 -9.62 -2.76
CA ARG A 350 9.21 -8.88 -3.73
C ARG A 350 8.30 -8.14 -4.70
N PRO A 351 8.12 -6.82 -4.53
CA PRO A 351 7.33 -6.01 -5.46
C PRO A 351 8.02 -5.91 -6.82
N LEU A 352 7.27 -5.54 -7.85
CA LEU A 352 7.75 -5.34 -9.24
C LEU A 352 8.56 -6.53 -9.79
N THR A 353 8.25 -7.75 -9.35
CA THR A 353 9.00 -8.96 -9.69
C THR A 353 8.04 -10.06 -10.13
N TYR A 354 8.24 -10.60 -11.34
CA TYR A 354 7.48 -11.76 -11.81
C TYR A 354 7.91 -13.04 -11.11
N GLN A 355 6.97 -13.99 -11.05
CA GLN A 355 7.26 -15.32 -10.53
C GLN A 355 8.25 -16.07 -11.43
N PRO A 356 9.29 -16.74 -10.87
CA PRO A 356 10.31 -17.42 -11.66
C PRO A 356 9.84 -18.78 -12.23
N TYR A 357 8.61 -19.20 -11.92
CA TYR A 357 8.03 -20.46 -12.37
C TYR A 357 7.29 -20.31 -13.71
N PRO A 358 7.08 -21.39 -14.49
CA PRO A 358 6.32 -21.36 -15.74
C PRO A 358 4.95 -20.66 -15.61
N GLY A 359 4.64 -19.75 -16.56
CA GLY A 359 3.44 -18.92 -16.55
C GLY A 359 3.44 -17.82 -15.49
N GLY A 360 4.55 -17.63 -14.77
CA GLY A 360 4.72 -16.61 -13.75
C GLY A 360 4.85 -15.17 -14.29
N ASP A 361 5.22 -15.02 -15.55
CA ASP A 361 5.29 -13.77 -16.31
C ASP A 361 3.90 -13.27 -16.77
N GLU A 362 2.88 -14.12 -16.67
CA GLU A 362 1.47 -13.78 -16.93
C GLU A 362 0.71 -13.36 -15.65
N LYS A 363 1.42 -13.25 -14.52
CA LYS A 363 0.87 -12.92 -13.20
C LYS A 363 1.11 -11.45 -12.86
N VAL A 364 0.49 -10.97 -11.79
CA VAL A 364 0.87 -9.69 -11.17
C VAL A 364 2.37 -9.73 -10.83
N GLN A 365 3.08 -8.62 -11.06
CA GLN A 365 4.51 -8.47 -10.77
C GLN A 365 4.79 -8.39 -9.27
N ARG A 366 4.49 -9.45 -8.52
CA ARG A 366 4.72 -9.54 -7.10
C ARG A 366 4.93 -10.99 -6.68
N ILE A 367 6.06 -11.27 -6.04
CA ILE A 367 6.30 -12.54 -5.37
C ILE A 367 5.81 -12.44 -3.94
N ILE A 368 5.10 -13.47 -3.46
CA ILE A 368 4.71 -13.63 -2.06
C ILE A 368 5.07 -15.06 -1.65
N ASN A 369 5.99 -15.23 -0.71
CA ASN A 369 6.31 -16.53 -0.12
C ASN A 369 6.03 -16.51 1.37
N LEU A 370 5.33 -17.53 1.87
CA LEU A 370 5.09 -17.73 3.29
C LEU A 370 5.80 -18.98 3.77
N GLN A 371 6.40 -18.91 4.96
CA GLN A 371 7.02 -20.03 5.64
C GLN A 371 6.64 -20.00 7.12
N GLY A 372 6.31 -21.17 7.67
CA GLY A 372 5.98 -21.37 9.07
C GLY A 372 7.01 -22.27 9.74
N PHE A 373 7.30 -22.02 11.02
CA PHE A 373 8.23 -22.83 11.79
C PHE A 373 7.69 -23.12 13.19
N ASP A 374 7.99 -24.32 13.70
CA ASP A 374 7.71 -24.69 15.08
C ASP A 374 8.73 -24.06 16.07
N LEU A 375 8.55 -24.33 17.36
CA LEU A 375 9.46 -23.88 18.44
C LEU A 375 10.89 -24.42 18.31
N SER A 376 11.05 -25.56 17.63
CA SER A 376 12.35 -26.19 17.37
C SER A 376 12.97 -25.71 16.04
N ASN A 377 12.34 -24.73 15.39
CA ASN A 377 12.74 -24.16 14.12
C ASN A 377 12.64 -25.13 12.91
N ASN A 378 11.81 -26.17 13.01
CA ASN A 378 11.48 -27.03 11.88
C ASN A 378 10.40 -26.36 11.01
N PRO A 379 10.50 -26.43 9.68
CA PRO A 379 9.47 -25.90 8.80
C PRO A 379 8.17 -26.68 8.93
N ILE A 380 7.04 -25.96 8.92
CA ILE A 380 5.68 -26.48 8.83
C ILE A 380 5.07 -25.92 7.54
N ASP A 381 5.00 -26.76 6.53
CA ASP A 381 4.52 -26.36 5.21
C ASP A 381 3.04 -26.65 5.01
N GLN A 382 2.42 -27.53 5.80
CA GLN A 382 1.03 -27.98 5.62
C GLN A 382 0.32 -28.24 6.96
N GLY A 383 -1.01 -28.30 6.92
CA GLY A 383 -1.87 -28.75 8.04
C GLY A 383 -2.43 -27.63 8.91
N MET A 384 -2.09 -26.38 8.61
CA MET A 384 -2.70 -25.18 9.21
C MET A 384 -4.08 -24.87 8.60
N ALA A 385 -4.78 -23.92 9.19
CA ALA A 385 -5.97 -23.30 8.62
C ALA A 385 -5.93 -21.78 8.87
N ALA A 386 -5.43 -21.01 7.92
CA ALA A 386 -5.30 -19.56 8.08
C ALA A 386 -6.16 -18.81 7.07
N SER A 387 -6.89 -17.79 7.49
CA SER A 387 -7.34 -16.79 6.53
C SER A 387 -6.14 -15.96 6.10
N PHE A 388 -6.05 -15.65 4.82
CA PHE A 388 -4.90 -14.98 4.24
C PHE A 388 -5.35 -13.83 3.35
N GLY A 389 -5.00 -12.61 3.77
CA GLY A 389 -5.16 -11.40 2.96
C GLY A 389 -3.89 -11.13 2.16
N PHE A 390 -4.07 -10.68 0.93
CA PHE A 390 -2.99 -10.32 0.03
C PHE A 390 -3.34 -9.05 -0.73
N GLY A 391 -2.33 -8.19 -0.94
CA GLY A 391 -2.47 -6.98 -1.73
C GLY A 391 -1.30 -6.78 -2.67
N TRP A 392 -1.52 -5.97 -3.70
CA TRP A 392 -0.54 -5.53 -4.69
C TRP A 392 -0.82 -4.11 -5.14
N ARG A 393 0.19 -3.48 -5.74
CA ARG A 393 0.10 -2.12 -6.27
C ARG A 393 -0.74 -2.10 -7.53
N HIS A 394 -1.78 -1.27 -7.51
CA HIS A 394 -2.69 -1.11 -8.62
C HIS A 394 -3.00 0.37 -8.86
N LEU A 395 -2.92 0.76 -10.14
CA LEU A 395 -3.27 2.04 -10.80
C LEU A 395 -2.27 2.30 -11.94
N GLN A 396 -2.76 2.37 -13.18
CA GLN A 396 -1.90 2.40 -14.38
C GLN A 396 -0.97 3.62 -14.47
N ALA A 397 -1.34 4.74 -13.83
CA ALA A 397 -0.52 5.96 -13.84
C ALA A 397 0.52 6.01 -12.71
N ALA A 398 0.50 5.05 -11.79
CA ALA A 398 1.41 5.03 -10.64
C ALA A 398 2.79 4.48 -11.04
N GLN A 399 3.84 5.02 -10.42
CA GLN A 399 5.23 4.59 -10.64
C GLN A 399 5.45 3.10 -10.32
N PHE A 400 4.68 2.55 -9.39
CA PHE A 400 4.85 1.20 -8.85
C PHE A 400 3.77 0.23 -9.32
N HIS A 401 3.16 0.44 -10.49
CA HIS A 401 2.08 -0.41 -10.98
C HIS A 401 2.52 -1.88 -11.22
N GLU A 402 1.85 -2.85 -10.57
CA GLU A 402 2.21 -4.28 -10.67
C GLU A 402 1.21 -5.12 -11.48
N THR A 403 0.01 -4.60 -11.79
CA THR A 403 -1.08 -5.40 -12.39
C THR A 403 -0.87 -5.67 -13.89
N GLY A 404 -0.23 -4.74 -14.60
CA GLY A 404 -0.15 -4.77 -16.06
C GLY A 404 -1.53 -4.65 -16.71
N ASN A 405 -1.79 -5.50 -17.70
CA ASN A 405 -3.05 -5.51 -18.46
C ASN A 405 -4.10 -6.50 -17.88
N LEU A 406 -3.85 -7.06 -16.69
CA LEU A 406 -4.73 -8.07 -16.13
C LEU A 406 -6.04 -7.43 -15.60
N PRO A 407 -7.21 -8.06 -15.84
CA PRO A 407 -8.48 -7.58 -15.33
C PRO A 407 -8.60 -7.88 -13.84
N VAL A 408 -8.43 -6.84 -13.00
CA VAL A 408 -8.43 -6.95 -11.52
C VAL A 408 -9.58 -7.79 -10.95
N PRO A 409 -10.85 -7.63 -11.38
CA PRO A 409 -11.96 -8.42 -10.82
C PRO A 409 -11.87 -9.93 -11.06
N GLU A 410 -11.06 -10.39 -12.02
CA GLU A 410 -10.88 -11.81 -12.33
C GLU A 410 -9.66 -12.43 -11.63
N LEU A 411 -8.86 -11.63 -10.92
CA LEU A 411 -7.63 -12.10 -10.29
C LEU A 411 -7.91 -12.88 -9.00
N LEU A 412 -7.16 -13.96 -8.82
CA LEU A 412 -7.22 -14.81 -7.63
C LEU A 412 -5.83 -15.16 -7.12
N LEU A 413 -5.79 -15.63 -5.87
CA LEU A 413 -4.58 -16.16 -5.28
C LEU A 413 -4.27 -17.56 -5.82
N GLN A 414 -3.02 -17.82 -6.16
CA GLN A 414 -2.53 -19.10 -6.65
C GLN A 414 -1.34 -19.56 -5.82
N LEU A 415 -1.19 -20.86 -5.60
CA LEU A 415 -0.01 -21.46 -4.98
C LEU A 415 0.70 -22.38 -5.96
N TRP A 416 2.02 -22.26 -6.04
CA TRP A 416 2.85 -23.15 -6.83
C TRP A 416 3.08 -24.48 -6.09
N ILE A 417 2.62 -25.60 -6.65
CA ILE A 417 2.85 -26.94 -6.09
C ILE A 417 3.37 -27.87 -7.18
N GLY A 418 4.56 -28.43 -6.97
CA GLY A 418 5.23 -29.29 -7.95
C GLY A 418 5.56 -28.49 -9.20
N ASN A 419 4.71 -28.63 -10.23
CA ASN A 419 4.86 -28.00 -11.54
C ASN A 419 3.63 -27.20 -12.00
N ASN A 420 2.65 -26.94 -11.14
CA ASN A 420 1.41 -26.27 -11.51
C ASN A 420 1.03 -25.18 -10.49
N TRP A 421 0.31 -24.17 -11.00
CA TRP A 421 -0.41 -23.19 -10.18
C TRP A 421 -1.76 -23.75 -9.76
N PHE A 422 -2.06 -23.70 -8.47
CA PHE A 422 -3.34 -24.10 -7.89
C PHE A 422 -4.10 -22.88 -7.42
N ASP A 423 -5.32 -22.71 -7.93
CA ASP A 423 -6.18 -21.58 -7.63
C ASP A 423 -6.84 -21.73 -6.25
N PHE A 424 -6.88 -20.65 -5.48
CA PHE A 424 -7.75 -20.53 -4.32
C PHE A 424 -9.02 -19.78 -4.68
N ASP A 425 -10.11 -20.17 -4.02
CA ASP A 425 -11.35 -19.40 -4.05
C ASP A 425 -11.21 -18.17 -3.15
N SER A 426 -10.75 -17.06 -3.73
CA SER A 426 -10.67 -15.75 -3.08
C SER A 426 -11.94 -14.96 -3.30
N GLU A 427 -12.19 -13.97 -2.45
CA GLU A 427 -13.18 -12.93 -2.74
C GLU A 427 -12.80 -12.15 -4.00
N GLU A 428 -13.75 -11.44 -4.60
CA GLU A 428 -13.47 -10.53 -5.71
C GLU A 428 -12.52 -9.41 -5.24
N PRO A 429 -11.41 -9.14 -5.96
CA PRO A 429 -10.49 -8.09 -5.57
C PRO A 429 -11.12 -6.70 -5.51
N THR A 430 -10.79 -5.98 -4.45
CA THR A 430 -11.17 -4.57 -4.25
C THR A 430 -10.01 -3.66 -4.58
N ILE A 431 -10.28 -2.50 -5.19
CA ILE A 431 -9.29 -1.44 -5.44
C ILE A 431 -9.46 -0.34 -4.39
N ASP A 432 -8.38 -0.06 -3.65
CA ASP A 432 -8.24 1.14 -2.83
C ASP A 432 -7.58 2.26 -3.64
N PHE A 433 -8.43 3.19 -4.12
CA PHE A 433 -7.99 4.36 -4.87
C PHE A 433 -7.26 5.41 -4.03
N ALA A 434 -7.31 5.36 -2.69
CA ALA A 434 -6.61 6.31 -1.83
C ALA A 434 -5.12 5.96 -1.70
N THR A 435 -4.80 4.67 -1.72
CA THR A 435 -3.44 4.16 -1.48
C THR A 435 -2.83 3.47 -2.70
N ASN A 436 -3.56 3.37 -3.81
CA ASN A 436 -3.13 2.74 -5.07
C ASN A 436 -2.84 1.25 -4.89
N TRP A 437 -3.70 0.56 -4.14
CA TRP A 437 -3.62 -0.88 -3.92
C TRP A 437 -4.84 -1.58 -4.49
N ALA A 438 -4.65 -2.82 -4.92
CA ALA A 438 -5.70 -3.80 -5.03
C ALA A 438 -5.42 -4.93 -4.03
N TYR A 439 -6.47 -5.51 -3.49
CA TYR A 439 -6.36 -6.54 -2.47
C TYR A 439 -7.56 -7.47 -2.47
N SER A 440 -7.37 -8.67 -1.93
CA SER A 440 -8.41 -9.65 -1.67
C SER A 440 -7.98 -10.55 -0.50
N ASP A 441 -8.86 -11.46 -0.10
CA ASP A 441 -8.61 -12.47 0.91
C ASP A 441 -9.14 -13.85 0.50
N VAL A 442 -8.50 -14.88 1.05
CA VAL A 442 -8.97 -16.26 1.04
C VAL A 442 -9.32 -16.69 2.46
N LYS A 443 -10.47 -17.36 2.62
CA LYS A 443 -10.98 -17.73 3.95
C LYS A 443 -10.11 -18.76 4.66
N SER A 444 -9.47 -19.67 3.92
CA SER A 444 -8.61 -20.70 4.49
C SER A 444 -7.55 -21.19 3.51
N ILE A 445 -6.28 -21.02 3.87
CA ILE A 445 -5.15 -21.75 3.30
C ILE A 445 -4.71 -22.86 4.26
N SER A 446 -4.29 -24.00 3.70
CA SER A 446 -3.82 -25.17 4.44
C SER A 446 -2.40 -25.59 4.12
N GLN A 447 -1.72 -24.75 3.34
CA GLN A 447 -0.35 -24.92 2.92
C GLN A 447 0.33 -23.56 2.75
N PHE A 448 1.60 -23.49 3.11
CA PHE A 448 2.52 -22.38 2.85
C PHE A 448 3.41 -22.66 1.64
N GLY A 449 4.03 -21.63 1.09
CA GLY A 449 4.89 -21.69 -0.09
C GLY A 449 4.79 -20.44 -0.95
N GLU A 450 5.06 -20.62 -2.25
CA GLU A 450 5.17 -19.56 -3.24
C GLU A 450 3.80 -19.22 -3.84
N PHE A 451 3.27 -18.07 -3.48
CA PHE A 451 1.99 -17.54 -3.93
C PHE A 451 2.14 -16.50 -5.04
N ALA A 452 1.21 -16.52 -5.98
CA ALA A 452 1.06 -15.54 -7.05
C ALA A 452 -0.37 -15.03 -7.10
N ILE A 453 -0.56 -13.91 -7.81
CA ILE A 453 -1.87 -13.35 -8.11
C ILE A 453 -2.03 -13.36 -9.62
N GLY A 454 -3.06 -14.01 -10.12
CA GLY A 454 -3.22 -14.20 -11.55
C GLY A 454 -4.62 -14.60 -11.94
N LEU A 455 -4.81 -14.69 -13.26
CA LEU A 455 -5.99 -15.31 -13.81
C LEU A 455 -6.02 -16.80 -13.42
N PRO A 456 -7.24 -17.38 -13.25
CA PRO A 456 -7.42 -18.79 -12.97
C PRO A 456 -6.55 -19.66 -13.90
N GLY A 457 -5.72 -20.53 -13.30
CA GLY A 457 -4.71 -21.32 -14.02
C GLY A 457 -5.32 -22.36 -14.96
N MET A 458 -6.61 -22.62 -14.80
CA MET A 458 -7.37 -23.55 -15.60
C MET A 458 -8.66 -22.87 -16.08
N ILE A 459 -8.67 -22.62 -17.39
CA ILE A 459 -9.80 -22.75 -18.33
C ILE A 459 -10.92 -21.69 -18.27
N SER A 460 -10.86 -20.76 -19.24
CA SER A 460 -12.07 -20.09 -19.76
C SER A 460 -13.12 -21.15 -20.05
N ILE A 461 -14.27 -21.07 -19.41
CA ILE A 461 -15.41 -21.90 -19.76
C ILE A 461 -15.98 -21.34 -21.05
N ILE A 462 -15.98 -22.15 -22.11
CA ILE A 462 -16.51 -21.77 -23.42
C ILE A 462 -17.78 -22.56 -23.66
N LEU A 463 -18.88 -21.84 -23.87
CA LEU A 463 -20.11 -22.42 -24.37
C LEU A 463 -20.14 -22.32 -25.90
N ASN A 464 -20.15 -23.48 -26.56
CA ASN A 464 -20.42 -23.58 -27.99
C ASN A 464 -21.88 -23.99 -28.19
N ALA A 465 -22.68 -23.11 -28.79
CA ALA A 465 -24.11 -23.35 -28.99
C ALA A 465 -24.56 -22.99 -30.42
N ARG A 466 -25.61 -23.68 -30.89
CA ARG A 466 -26.27 -23.43 -32.17
C ARG A 466 -27.79 -23.44 -32.02
N MET A 467 -28.47 -22.57 -32.76
CA MET A 467 -29.93 -22.55 -32.92
C MET A 467 -30.34 -21.93 -34.26
N TYR A 468 -31.60 -22.14 -34.65
CA TYR A 468 -32.20 -21.46 -35.81
C TYR A 468 -33.51 -20.80 -35.42
N LEU A 469 -33.84 -19.70 -36.10
CA LEU A 469 -35.13 -19.00 -35.98
C LEU A 469 -35.96 -19.26 -37.24
N GLU A 470 -37.20 -19.71 -37.07
CA GLU A 470 -38.09 -20.02 -38.20
C GLU A 470 -38.24 -18.84 -39.16
N GLY A 471 -38.37 -17.64 -38.62
CA GLY A 471 -38.53 -16.42 -39.40
C GLY A 471 -37.35 -16.10 -40.30
N ALA A 472 -36.15 -16.19 -39.73
CA ALA A 472 -34.92 -15.84 -40.42
C ALA A 472 -34.42 -16.97 -41.35
N TYR A 473 -34.93 -18.19 -41.21
CA TYR A 473 -34.42 -19.36 -41.92
C TYR A 473 -34.65 -19.30 -43.44
N LEU A 474 -33.57 -19.48 -44.21
CA LEU A 474 -33.62 -19.54 -45.67
C LEU A 474 -33.85 -20.97 -46.12
N LYS A 475 -35.06 -21.27 -46.62
CA LYS A 475 -35.40 -22.62 -47.10
C LYS A 475 -34.50 -23.05 -48.27
N GLY A 476 -33.91 -24.24 -48.20
CA GLY A 476 -33.02 -24.78 -49.24
C GLY A 476 -31.58 -24.27 -49.14
N SER A 477 -31.23 -23.63 -48.02
CA SER A 477 -29.89 -23.08 -47.77
C SER A 477 -29.00 -23.99 -46.92
N GLN A 478 -29.51 -25.16 -46.51
CA GLN A 478 -28.80 -26.11 -45.66
C GLN A 478 -28.29 -25.47 -44.35
N GLY A 479 -29.18 -24.80 -43.61
CA GLY A 479 -28.86 -24.25 -42.29
C GLY A 479 -28.38 -22.81 -42.30
N ARG A 480 -28.86 -21.96 -43.22
CA ARG A 480 -28.59 -20.51 -43.20
C ARG A 480 -29.82 -19.67 -42.85
N MET A 481 -29.57 -18.55 -42.18
CA MET A 481 -30.53 -17.49 -41.91
C MET A 481 -30.16 -16.21 -42.67
N HIS A 482 -31.13 -15.34 -42.91
CA HIS A 482 -30.88 -14.01 -43.45
C HIS A 482 -30.55 -13.01 -42.34
N THR A 483 -29.88 -11.91 -42.69
CA THR A 483 -29.47 -10.83 -41.79
C THR A 483 -30.17 -9.52 -42.16
N GLU A 484 -31.40 -9.59 -42.69
CA GLU A 484 -32.07 -8.42 -43.28
C GLU A 484 -32.24 -7.26 -42.30
N LEU A 485 -32.53 -7.51 -41.02
CA LEU A 485 -32.60 -6.48 -39.99
C LEU A 485 -31.28 -5.70 -39.86
N ASN A 486 -30.16 -6.41 -39.86
CA ASN A 486 -28.86 -5.81 -39.70
C ASN A 486 -28.40 -5.08 -40.97
N ASN A 487 -28.59 -5.69 -42.14
CA ASN A 487 -28.31 -5.07 -43.44
C ASN A 487 -29.10 -3.77 -43.67
N ARG A 488 -30.27 -3.63 -43.03
CA ARG A 488 -31.12 -2.44 -43.06
C ARG A 488 -30.84 -1.44 -41.91
N GLY A 489 -29.86 -1.72 -41.06
CA GLY A 489 -29.51 -0.89 -39.90
C GLY A 489 -30.58 -0.88 -38.80
N LEU A 490 -31.51 -1.83 -38.81
CA LEU A 490 -32.61 -1.92 -37.85
C LEU A 490 -32.17 -2.60 -36.54
N LEU A 491 -31.20 -3.51 -36.59
CA LEU A 491 -30.68 -4.18 -35.39
C LEU A 491 -30.02 -3.19 -34.41
N ALA A 492 -29.46 -2.08 -34.91
CA ALA A 492 -28.95 -0.99 -34.09
C ALA A 492 -30.03 -0.19 -33.33
N GLN A 493 -31.32 -0.42 -33.63
CA GLN A 493 -32.46 0.20 -32.94
C GLN A 493 -32.98 -0.66 -31.78
N THR A 494 -32.25 -1.72 -31.42
CA THR A 494 -32.62 -2.62 -30.31
C THR A 494 -32.79 -1.83 -29.01
N ASN A 495 -33.93 -2.00 -28.36
CA ASN A 495 -34.15 -1.49 -27.01
C ASN A 495 -33.59 -2.49 -26.00
N TYR A 496 -32.42 -2.21 -25.44
CA TYR A 496 -31.74 -3.09 -24.50
C TYR A 496 -32.45 -3.21 -23.13
N ASP A 497 -33.35 -2.27 -22.81
CA ASP A 497 -34.17 -2.31 -21.58
C ASP A 497 -35.44 -3.16 -21.74
N ALA A 498 -35.66 -3.75 -22.92
CA ALA A 498 -36.82 -4.60 -23.21
C ALA A 498 -36.51 -6.09 -23.01
N TYR A 499 -37.57 -6.87 -22.78
CA TYR A 499 -37.48 -8.33 -22.74
C TYR A 499 -37.06 -8.91 -24.10
N PRO A 500 -36.16 -9.93 -24.15
CA PRO A 500 -35.56 -10.63 -23.02
C PRO A 500 -34.23 -10.06 -22.51
N ILE A 501 -33.65 -9.05 -23.18
CA ILE A 501 -32.31 -8.51 -22.87
C ILE A 501 -32.25 -7.97 -21.45
N ASN A 502 -33.32 -7.32 -20.98
CA ASN A 502 -33.41 -6.78 -19.62
C ASN A 502 -33.31 -7.82 -18.49
N LEU A 503 -33.34 -9.12 -18.79
CA LEU A 503 -33.06 -10.17 -17.80
C LEU A 503 -31.57 -10.25 -17.45
N ASP A 504 -30.70 -9.90 -18.39
CA ASP A 504 -29.27 -9.83 -18.19
C ASP A 504 -28.89 -8.49 -17.54
N THR A 505 -29.06 -8.41 -16.23
CA THR A 505 -28.80 -7.17 -15.46
C THR A 505 -27.32 -6.75 -15.46
N LYS A 506 -26.42 -7.61 -15.94
CA LYS A 506 -24.97 -7.34 -16.06
C LYS A 506 -24.57 -6.95 -17.48
N PHE A 507 -25.50 -7.02 -18.43
CA PHE A 507 -25.26 -6.58 -19.80
C PHE A 507 -25.04 -5.06 -19.85
N ASP A 508 -23.90 -4.64 -20.39
CA ASP A 508 -23.57 -3.25 -20.63
C ASP A 508 -23.58 -2.96 -22.14
N PRO A 509 -24.62 -2.27 -22.67
CA PRO A 509 -24.70 -1.93 -24.08
C PRO A 509 -23.57 -1.01 -24.56
N THR A 510 -22.89 -0.29 -23.66
CA THR A 510 -21.79 0.61 -24.03
C THR A 510 -20.56 -0.14 -24.56
N LEU A 511 -20.48 -1.45 -24.29
CA LEU A 511 -19.42 -2.32 -24.81
C LEU A 511 -19.62 -2.70 -26.29
N ILE A 512 -20.81 -2.48 -26.86
CA ILE A 512 -21.08 -2.73 -28.28
C ILE A 512 -20.52 -1.56 -29.10
N THR A 513 -19.30 -1.72 -29.59
CA THR A 513 -18.64 -0.73 -30.47
C THR A 513 -19.11 -0.84 -31.92
N GLN A 514 -19.44 -2.06 -32.38
CA GLN A 514 -20.03 -2.35 -33.68
C GLN A 514 -20.81 -3.68 -33.62
N ILE A 515 -22.04 -3.68 -34.15
CA ILE A 515 -22.78 -4.93 -34.37
C ILE A 515 -22.16 -5.63 -35.59
N PRO A 516 -21.73 -6.90 -35.50
CA PRO A 516 -21.14 -7.61 -36.63
C PRO A 516 -22.11 -7.65 -37.82
N ASP A 517 -21.64 -7.41 -39.05
CA ASP A 517 -22.50 -7.42 -40.26
C ASP A 517 -23.25 -8.76 -40.47
N SER A 518 -22.71 -9.84 -39.89
CA SER A 518 -23.32 -11.16 -39.92
C SER A 518 -24.37 -11.40 -38.83
N ALA A 519 -24.60 -10.48 -37.89
CA ALA A 519 -25.59 -10.69 -36.84
C ALA A 519 -27.01 -10.80 -37.42
N VAL A 520 -27.74 -11.84 -37.00
CA VAL A 520 -29.15 -12.09 -37.32
C VAL A 520 -30.05 -11.36 -36.32
N ASP A 521 -29.83 -11.57 -35.03
CA ASP A 521 -30.52 -10.89 -33.91
C ASP A 521 -29.76 -11.14 -32.57
N PHE A 522 -30.27 -10.57 -31.48
CA PHE A 522 -29.85 -10.85 -30.11
C PHE A 522 -30.60 -12.05 -29.51
N VAL A 523 -29.89 -12.87 -28.73
CA VAL A 523 -30.45 -14.01 -27.98
C VAL A 523 -30.00 -13.89 -26.53
N VAL A 524 -30.87 -14.26 -25.59
CA VAL A 524 -30.52 -14.34 -24.17
C VAL A 524 -30.47 -15.78 -23.72
N LEU A 525 -29.33 -16.16 -23.17
CA LEU A 525 -29.10 -17.45 -22.51
C LEU A 525 -29.42 -17.29 -21.02
N GLU A 526 -30.24 -18.19 -20.50
CA GLU A 526 -30.56 -18.25 -19.08
C GLU A 526 -30.08 -19.57 -18.49
N PHE A 527 -29.30 -19.50 -17.40
CA PHE A 527 -28.66 -20.64 -16.77
C PHE A 527 -29.36 -20.95 -15.45
N ARG A 528 -29.95 -22.15 -15.32
CA ARG A 528 -30.62 -22.59 -14.09
C ARG A 528 -29.97 -23.84 -13.49
N LYS A 529 -29.67 -23.85 -12.19
CA LYS A 529 -29.15 -25.06 -11.52
C LYS A 529 -30.20 -26.18 -11.44
N GLN A 530 -31.47 -25.82 -11.24
CA GLN A 530 -32.61 -26.74 -11.31
C GLN A 530 -33.68 -26.23 -12.28
N ARG A 531 -34.44 -27.15 -12.86
CA ARG A 531 -35.45 -26.87 -13.89
C ARG A 531 -36.43 -25.74 -13.54
N ASN A 532 -36.90 -25.71 -12.29
CA ASN A 532 -37.95 -24.78 -11.82
C ASN A 532 -37.43 -23.69 -10.88
N GLU A 533 -36.11 -23.60 -10.70
CA GLU A 533 -35.50 -22.51 -9.93
C GLU A 533 -35.34 -21.24 -10.76
N GLN A 534 -35.09 -20.12 -10.07
CA GLN A 534 -34.65 -18.89 -10.72
C GLN A 534 -33.31 -19.11 -11.43
N ALA A 535 -33.04 -18.29 -12.45
CA ALA A 535 -31.75 -18.30 -13.11
C ALA A 535 -30.64 -17.96 -12.12
N SER A 536 -29.54 -18.71 -12.20
CA SER A 536 -28.28 -18.37 -11.54
C SER A 536 -27.65 -17.14 -12.17
N PHE A 537 -27.68 -17.07 -13.50
CA PHE A 537 -27.27 -15.90 -14.26
C PHE A 537 -27.85 -15.94 -15.68
N TYR A 538 -27.71 -14.82 -16.39
CA TYR A 538 -28.10 -14.63 -17.78
C TYR A 538 -26.87 -14.20 -18.60
N LYS A 539 -26.91 -14.43 -19.91
CA LYS A 539 -25.89 -13.93 -20.84
C LYS A 539 -26.50 -13.60 -22.19
N THR A 540 -26.35 -12.34 -22.60
CA THR A 540 -26.78 -11.85 -23.92
C THR A 540 -25.73 -12.17 -24.97
N VAL A 541 -26.13 -12.66 -26.15
CA VAL A 541 -25.26 -13.13 -27.24
C VAL A 541 -25.84 -12.76 -28.61
N TYR A 542 -25.01 -12.78 -29.65
CA TYR A 542 -25.45 -12.64 -31.04
C TYR A 542 -25.79 -14.00 -31.65
N LEU A 543 -26.80 -14.02 -32.53
CA LEU A 543 -27.05 -15.13 -33.43
C LEU A 543 -26.39 -14.90 -34.78
N HIS A 544 -25.58 -15.85 -35.23
CA HIS A 544 -24.90 -15.83 -36.53
C HIS A 544 -25.73 -16.55 -37.62
N PRO A 545 -25.54 -16.29 -38.93
CA PRO A 545 -26.40 -16.81 -39.99
C PRO A 545 -26.29 -18.32 -40.19
N ASP A 546 -25.22 -18.95 -39.73
CA ASP A 546 -25.08 -20.42 -39.72
C ASP A 546 -25.69 -21.08 -38.46
N GLY A 547 -26.35 -20.28 -37.62
CA GLY A 547 -27.00 -20.67 -36.39
C GLY A 547 -26.11 -20.66 -35.16
N ARG A 548 -24.80 -20.42 -35.27
CA ARG A 548 -23.93 -20.35 -34.08
C ARG A 548 -24.25 -19.12 -33.23
N LEU A 549 -24.07 -19.27 -31.92
CA LEU A 549 -24.19 -18.17 -30.97
C LEU A 549 -22.81 -17.61 -30.63
N PHE A 550 -22.64 -16.31 -30.78
CA PHE A 550 -21.36 -15.59 -30.62
C PHE A 550 -21.45 -14.62 -29.45
N ASP A 551 -20.32 -14.37 -28.79
CA ASP A 551 -20.24 -13.36 -27.76
C ASP A 551 -20.53 -11.96 -28.32
N ILE A 552 -21.01 -11.04 -27.47
CA ILE A 552 -21.32 -9.66 -27.87
C ILE A 552 -20.08 -8.88 -28.33
N HIS A 553 -18.88 -9.35 -28.01
CA HIS A 553 -17.63 -8.82 -28.54
C HIS A 553 -17.30 -9.31 -29.97
N GLY A 554 -18.16 -10.14 -30.56
CA GLY A 554 -17.99 -10.70 -31.91
C GLY A 554 -17.15 -11.97 -31.95
N ASP A 555 -16.74 -12.49 -30.79
CA ASP A 555 -16.00 -13.74 -30.69
C ASP A 555 -16.90 -14.95 -30.96
N SER A 556 -16.38 -15.90 -31.74
CA SER A 556 -17.10 -17.14 -32.09
C SER A 556 -17.34 -18.11 -30.91
N ASN A 557 -16.78 -17.79 -29.74
CA ASN A 557 -16.84 -18.58 -28.52
C ASN A 557 -17.50 -17.73 -27.42
N ILE A 558 -18.57 -18.24 -26.81
CA ILE A 558 -19.20 -17.57 -25.66
C ILE A 558 -18.37 -17.88 -24.42
N ARG A 559 -17.61 -16.89 -23.93
CA ARG A 559 -16.80 -17.05 -22.72
C ARG A 559 -17.67 -16.81 -21.50
N ILE A 560 -17.74 -17.79 -20.60
CA ILE A 560 -18.41 -17.67 -19.30
C ILE A 560 -17.34 -17.45 -18.24
N THR A 561 -17.45 -16.36 -17.49
CA THR A 561 -16.51 -15.95 -16.44
C THR A 561 -17.22 -15.88 -15.08
N ARG A 562 -16.43 -15.74 -14.00
CA ARG A 562 -16.98 -15.52 -12.66
C ARG A 562 -17.88 -14.28 -12.59
N GLN A 563 -17.58 -13.25 -13.39
CA GLN A 563 -18.42 -12.06 -13.47
C GLN A 563 -19.83 -12.39 -13.97
N ASP A 564 -20.00 -13.39 -14.84
CA ASP A 564 -21.34 -13.83 -15.25
C ASP A 564 -22.08 -14.45 -14.05
N GLY A 565 -21.39 -15.20 -13.19
CA GLY A 565 -21.94 -15.85 -11.99
C GLY A 565 -21.72 -17.36 -11.95
N ILE A 566 -20.71 -17.86 -12.68
CA ILE A 566 -20.31 -19.27 -12.66
C ILE A 566 -19.25 -19.53 -11.58
N ASP A 567 -19.34 -20.69 -10.94
CA ASP A 567 -18.32 -21.20 -10.02
C ASP A 567 -17.01 -21.49 -10.80
N SER A 568 -15.85 -21.36 -10.14
CA SER A 568 -14.51 -21.50 -10.75
C SER A 568 -14.24 -22.84 -11.45
N GLY A 569 -15.02 -23.87 -11.15
CA GLY A 569 -14.92 -25.20 -11.78
C GLY A 569 -15.94 -25.48 -12.88
N GLY A 570 -16.90 -24.59 -13.16
CA GLY A 570 -18.07 -24.87 -14.01
C GLY A 570 -19.22 -25.54 -13.26
N GLY A 571 -20.25 -25.99 -13.99
CA GLY A 571 -21.43 -26.60 -13.38
C GLY A 571 -22.43 -27.19 -14.36
N ASN A 572 -23.41 -27.92 -13.82
CA ASN A 572 -24.55 -28.43 -14.59
C ASN A 572 -25.69 -27.41 -14.57
N TYR A 573 -26.21 -27.06 -15.76
CA TYR A 573 -27.27 -26.08 -15.90
C TYR A 573 -28.34 -26.51 -16.90
N HIS A 574 -29.60 -26.35 -16.57
CA HIS A 574 -30.64 -26.26 -17.59
C HIS A 574 -30.47 -24.93 -18.33
N LEU A 575 -30.28 -24.98 -19.64
CA LEU A 575 -30.15 -23.78 -20.47
C LEU A 575 -31.49 -23.43 -21.09
N VAL A 576 -31.94 -22.20 -20.86
CA VAL A 576 -33.11 -21.61 -21.52
C VAL A 576 -32.63 -20.67 -22.61
N ILE A 577 -33.15 -20.84 -23.83
CA ILE A 577 -32.95 -19.91 -24.94
C ILE A 577 -34.15 -18.98 -25.00
N ARG A 578 -33.90 -17.67 -24.93
CA ARG A 578 -34.94 -16.64 -25.07
C ARG A 578 -34.66 -15.74 -26.25
N HIS A 579 -35.72 -15.41 -26.96
CA HIS A 579 -35.72 -14.47 -28.07
C HIS A 579 -36.95 -13.56 -27.96
N ARG A 580 -36.89 -12.37 -28.55
CA ARG A 580 -37.96 -11.35 -28.42
C ARG A 580 -39.30 -11.75 -29.02
N ASN A 581 -39.29 -12.58 -30.05
CA ASN A 581 -40.48 -12.91 -30.86
C ASN A 581 -40.60 -14.39 -31.27
N HIS A 582 -39.76 -15.25 -30.69
CA HIS A 582 -39.78 -16.70 -30.88
C HIS A 582 -39.96 -17.40 -29.53
N SER A 583 -40.62 -18.56 -29.55
CA SER A 583 -40.98 -19.30 -28.33
C SER A 583 -39.71 -19.75 -27.57
N PRO A 584 -39.62 -19.49 -26.25
CA PRO A 584 -38.46 -19.91 -25.46
C PRO A 584 -38.43 -21.43 -25.31
N ILE A 585 -37.23 -22.00 -25.33
CA ILE A 585 -37.00 -23.45 -25.16
C ILE A 585 -36.03 -23.68 -24.01
N ILE A 586 -36.10 -24.86 -23.41
CA ILE A 586 -35.20 -25.28 -22.33
C ILE A 586 -34.70 -26.70 -22.58
N THR A 587 -33.50 -26.99 -22.10
CA THR A 587 -32.92 -28.32 -22.18
C THR A 587 -33.70 -29.32 -21.32
N ALA A 588 -33.93 -30.52 -21.85
CA ALA A 588 -34.65 -31.60 -21.16
C ALA A 588 -33.89 -32.05 -19.89
N GLU A 589 -32.57 -32.14 -20.00
CA GLU A 589 -31.64 -32.47 -18.92
C GLU A 589 -30.65 -31.32 -18.72
N PRO A 590 -30.03 -31.18 -17.53
CA PRO A 590 -29.01 -30.17 -17.32
C PRO A 590 -27.75 -30.48 -18.15
N LEU A 591 -27.19 -29.46 -18.79
CA LEU A 591 -25.98 -29.54 -19.59
C LEU A 591 -24.75 -29.33 -18.73
N ALA A 592 -23.70 -30.11 -19.03
CA ALA A 592 -22.44 -30.06 -18.32
C ALA A 592 -21.56 -28.92 -18.87
N ILE A 593 -21.60 -27.76 -18.22
CA ILE A 593 -20.84 -26.57 -18.58
C ILE A 593 -19.56 -26.55 -17.75
N PHE A 594 -18.59 -27.34 -18.22
CA PHE A 594 -17.27 -27.47 -17.62
C PHE A 594 -16.21 -27.17 -18.67
N PRO A 595 -15.04 -26.70 -18.26
CA PRO A 595 -13.90 -26.54 -19.15
C PRO A 595 -13.56 -27.70 -20.09
N GLN A 596 -13.69 -28.94 -19.62
CA GLN A 596 -13.38 -30.13 -20.42
C GLN A 596 -14.36 -30.30 -21.60
N ASN A 597 -15.50 -29.61 -21.55
CA ASN A 597 -16.55 -29.62 -22.58
C ASN A 597 -16.50 -28.38 -23.48
N ASN A 598 -15.44 -27.56 -23.42
CA ASN A 598 -15.33 -26.33 -24.22
C ASN A 598 -15.48 -26.55 -25.74
N SER A 599 -15.14 -27.73 -26.25
CA SER A 599 -15.27 -28.07 -27.68
C SER A 599 -16.64 -28.66 -28.04
N PHE A 600 -17.50 -28.96 -27.07
CA PHE A 600 -18.80 -29.60 -27.31
C PHE A 600 -19.82 -28.58 -27.82
N LEU A 601 -20.42 -28.86 -28.99
CA LEU A 601 -21.47 -28.03 -29.57
C LEU A 601 -22.84 -28.47 -29.07
N TYR A 602 -23.52 -27.62 -28.31
CA TYR A 602 -24.90 -27.79 -27.93
C TYR A 602 -25.82 -27.24 -29.04
N ASP A 603 -26.42 -28.15 -29.81
CA ASP A 603 -27.29 -27.80 -30.93
C ASP A 603 -28.77 -27.84 -30.52
N PHE A 604 -29.35 -26.67 -30.27
CA PHE A 604 -30.75 -26.48 -29.89
C PHE A 604 -31.74 -26.71 -31.04
N SER A 605 -31.24 -26.96 -32.25
CA SER A 605 -32.07 -27.50 -33.35
C SER A 605 -32.29 -29.01 -33.26
N GLN A 606 -31.66 -29.70 -32.30
CA GLN A 606 -31.85 -31.13 -32.09
C GLN A 606 -33.00 -31.39 -31.10
N PRO A 607 -34.12 -32.02 -31.52
CA PRO A 607 -35.25 -32.28 -30.63
C PRO A 607 -34.89 -33.06 -29.37
N GLY A 608 -33.88 -33.94 -29.42
CA GLY A 608 -33.47 -34.73 -28.25
C GLY A 608 -32.85 -33.91 -27.11
N LEU A 609 -32.37 -32.69 -27.39
CA LEU A 609 -31.79 -31.80 -26.38
C LEU A 609 -32.87 -31.04 -25.59
N ILE A 610 -34.07 -30.89 -26.17
CA ILE A 610 -35.07 -29.90 -25.76
C ILE A 610 -36.26 -30.58 -25.06
N GLU A 611 -36.72 -29.98 -23.97
CA GLU A 611 -37.95 -30.41 -23.30
C GLU A 611 -39.16 -30.27 -24.23
N GLY A 612 -40.02 -31.30 -24.28
CA GLY A 612 -41.12 -31.38 -25.25
C GLY A 612 -40.69 -31.79 -26.66
N THR A 613 -39.39 -31.96 -26.90
CA THR A 613 -38.80 -32.54 -28.12
C THR A 613 -39.25 -31.81 -29.40
N SER A 614 -39.67 -32.54 -30.44
CA SER A 614 -40.10 -31.95 -31.71
C SER A 614 -41.37 -31.13 -31.58
N ALA A 615 -42.18 -31.32 -30.52
CA ALA A 615 -43.37 -30.52 -30.29
C ALA A 615 -43.04 -29.08 -29.87
N SER A 616 -41.85 -28.83 -29.31
CA SER A 616 -41.40 -27.50 -28.89
C SER A 616 -40.73 -26.71 -30.02
N LEU A 617 -40.50 -27.33 -31.18
CA LEU A 617 -39.75 -26.77 -32.30
C LEU A 617 -40.57 -26.78 -33.61
N LYS A 618 -40.08 -26.07 -34.62
CA LYS A 618 -40.64 -26.05 -35.98
C LYS A 618 -39.74 -26.75 -36.98
N ILE A 619 -40.29 -27.63 -37.81
CA ILE A 619 -39.57 -28.12 -39.00
C ILE A 619 -39.54 -27.01 -40.06
N VAL A 620 -38.34 -26.53 -40.40
CA VAL A 620 -38.13 -25.47 -41.41
C VAL A 620 -37.64 -26.01 -42.74
N GLU A 621 -36.93 -27.15 -42.72
CA GLU A 621 -36.42 -27.81 -43.91
C GLU A 621 -36.33 -29.32 -43.68
N VAL A 622 -36.46 -30.07 -44.78
CA VAL A 622 -36.03 -31.46 -44.85
C VAL A 622 -34.93 -31.49 -45.89
N ASN A 623 -33.70 -31.82 -45.48
CA ASN A 623 -32.56 -31.80 -46.38
C ASN A 623 -32.63 -32.96 -47.39
N ASP A 624 -31.69 -32.97 -48.36
CA ASP A 624 -31.64 -34.00 -49.41
C ASP A 624 -31.44 -35.43 -48.89
N LEU A 625 -30.99 -35.58 -47.63
CA LEU A 625 -30.82 -36.85 -46.93
C LEU A 625 -32.07 -37.27 -46.15
N GLY A 626 -33.15 -36.48 -46.19
CA GLY A 626 -34.40 -36.73 -45.46
C GLY A 626 -34.35 -36.30 -43.99
N GLU A 627 -33.28 -35.64 -43.55
CA GLU A 627 -33.13 -35.15 -42.18
C GLU A 627 -33.92 -33.86 -42.00
N ARG A 628 -34.61 -33.75 -40.86
CA ARG A 628 -35.43 -32.60 -40.53
C ARG A 628 -34.58 -31.58 -39.78
N ILE A 629 -34.54 -30.35 -40.29
CA ILE A 629 -33.93 -29.21 -39.61
C ILE A 629 -35.02 -28.51 -38.81
N TYR A 630 -34.74 -28.29 -37.53
CA TYR A 630 -35.66 -27.63 -36.62
C TYR A 630 -35.19 -26.22 -36.27
N ALA A 631 -36.15 -25.32 -36.05
CA ALA A 631 -35.91 -23.98 -35.56
C ALA A 631 -36.86 -23.68 -34.39
N LEU A 632 -36.55 -22.64 -33.63
CA LEU A 632 -37.50 -22.09 -32.67
C LEU A 632 -38.72 -21.57 -33.44
N LYS A 633 -39.91 -21.76 -32.86
CA LYS A 633 -41.17 -21.31 -33.46
C LYS A 633 -41.27 -19.80 -33.38
N GLY A 634 -41.53 -19.14 -34.50
CA GLY A 634 -41.84 -17.71 -34.54
C GLY A 634 -43.28 -17.45 -34.10
N GLY A 635 -43.60 -16.20 -33.77
CA GLY A 635 -44.98 -15.79 -33.48
C GLY A 635 -45.35 -15.78 -32.01
N PHE A 636 -44.38 -15.53 -31.12
CA PHE A 636 -44.58 -15.54 -29.67
C PHE A 636 -44.13 -14.22 -29.06
N LEU A 637 -45.07 -13.35 -28.68
CA LEU A 637 -44.82 -12.08 -27.99
C LEU A 637 -44.98 -12.25 -26.48
N ASN A 638 -43.88 -12.08 -25.76
CA ASN A 638 -43.90 -12.01 -24.31
C ASN A 638 -43.78 -10.55 -23.86
N GLU A 639 -44.90 -9.83 -23.78
CA GLU A 639 -44.91 -8.42 -23.34
C GLU A 639 -45.35 -8.22 -21.88
N ASP A 640 -45.61 -9.28 -21.10
CA ASP A 640 -46.08 -9.14 -19.71
C ASP A 640 -45.28 -9.99 -18.70
N VAL A 641 -44.52 -9.30 -17.85
CA VAL A 641 -43.67 -9.85 -16.79
C VAL A 641 -44.50 -10.51 -15.69
N SER A 642 -45.76 -10.12 -15.52
CA SER A 642 -46.64 -10.65 -14.46
C SER A 642 -47.14 -12.07 -14.71
N LEU A 643 -47.08 -12.54 -15.97
CA LEU A 643 -47.45 -13.89 -16.38
C LEU A 643 -46.24 -14.84 -16.46
N MET A 644 -45.00 -14.33 -16.36
CA MET A 644 -43.76 -15.10 -16.61
C MET A 644 -43.51 -16.31 -15.69
N ASN A 645 -44.05 -16.33 -14.46
CA ASN A 645 -43.97 -17.52 -13.59
C ASN A 645 -45.00 -18.61 -13.94
N GLY A 646 -45.93 -18.35 -14.86
CA GLY A 646 -46.96 -19.29 -15.32
C GLY A 646 -46.85 -19.74 -16.78
N ILE A 647 -45.96 -19.13 -17.58
CA ILE A 647 -45.81 -19.41 -19.03
C ILE A 647 -44.90 -20.62 -19.28
N PHE A 648 -45.22 -21.74 -18.63
CA PHE A 648 -44.85 -23.08 -19.12
C PHE A 648 -46.09 -23.87 -19.55
N ASN A 649 -47.27 -23.23 -19.56
CA ASN A 649 -48.53 -23.87 -19.91
C ASN A 649 -49.11 -23.21 -21.16
N VAL A 650 -48.96 -23.88 -22.31
CA VAL A 650 -49.38 -23.47 -23.67
C VAL A 650 -50.92 -23.34 -23.81
N THR A 651 -51.67 -23.37 -22.71
CA THR A 651 -53.15 -23.38 -22.68
C THR A 651 -53.80 -22.07 -22.22
N GLN A 652 -53.03 -21.03 -21.85
CA GLN A 652 -53.62 -19.75 -21.47
C GLN A 652 -54.15 -18.96 -22.68
N ILE A 653 -55.42 -18.54 -22.59
CA ILE A 653 -56.17 -17.87 -23.66
C ILE A 653 -55.76 -16.41 -23.90
N TYR A 654 -54.99 -15.80 -22.98
CA TYR A 654 -54.64 -14.38 -23.04
C TYR A 654 -53.40 -14.04 -23.89
N THR A 655 -52.38 -14.90 -23.97
CA THR A 655 -51.25 -14.74 -24.92
C THR A 655 -51.72 -14.91 -26.37
N MET A 656 -52.69 -15.80 -26.59
CA MET A 656 -53.20 -16.17 -27.91
C MET A 656 -53.86 -15.03 -28.73
N ASN A 657 -54.25 -13.91 -28.13
CA ASN A 657 -54.83 -12.78 -28.87
C ASN A 657 -53.80 -11.72 -29.30
N TYR A 658 -52.79 -11.42 -28.47
CA TYR A 658 -51.83 -10.36 -28.77
C TYR A 658 -50.85 -10.72 -29.90
N ASP A 659 -50.43 -11.99 -30.04
CA ASP A 659 -49.44 -12.42 -31.05
C ASP A 659 -49.88 -12.12 -32.50
N HIS A 660 -51.15 -12.34 -32.81
CA HIS A 660 -51.71 -12.11 -34.14
C HIS A 660 -52.31 -10.70 -34.28
N GLU A 661 -52.84 -10.11 -33.21
CA GLU A 661 -53.28 -8.71 -33.22
C GLU A 661 -52.10 -7.76 -33.41
N GLY A 662 -50.93 -8.04 -32.83
CA GLY A 662 -49.73 -7.22 -33.00
C GLY A 662 -49.26 -7.12 -34.46
N SER A 663 -49.25 -8.25 -35.18
CA SER A 663 -48.90 -8.26 -36.61
C SER A 663 -50.03 -7.68 -37.49
N TRP A 664 -51.29 -7.85 -37.10
CA TRP A 664 -52.45 -7.28 -37.82
C TRP A 664 -52.59 -5.75 -37.64
N ILE A 665 -52.40 -5.23 -36.43
CA ILE A 665 -52.42 -3.80 -36.09
C ILE A 665 -51.16 -3.11 -36.63
N GLY A 666 -50.03 -3.81 -36.64
CA GLY A 666 -48.75 -3.33 -37.15
C GLY A 666 -48.60 -3.41 -38.67
N PHE A 667 -49.61 -3.90 -39.39
CA PHE A 667 -49.53 -4.16 -40.83
C PHE A 667 -48.99 -2.93 -41.59
N THR A 668 -47.97 -3.12 -42.42
CA THR A 668 -47.21 -2.11 -43.19
C THR A 668 -46.20 -1.25 -42.42
N LYS A 669 -45.99 -1.49 -41.12
CA LYS A 669 -44.92 -0.79 -40.37
C LYS A 669 -43.55 -1.35 -40.73
N TYR A 670 -42.60 -0.44 -40.94
CA TYR A 670 -41.19 -0.74 -41.18
C TYR A 670 -40.35 -0.33 -39.97
N GLY A 671 -39.49 -1.21 -39.47
CA GLY A 671 -38.65 -0.96 -38.29
C GLY A 671 -38.31 -2.24 -37.51
N PHE A 672 -37.59 -2.08 -36.40
CA PHE A 672 -37.28 -3.17 -35.48
C PHE A 672 -38.46 -3.40 -34.53
N PHE A 673 -39.34 -4.35 -34.85
CA PHE A 673 -40.55 -4.62 -34.06
C PHE A 673 -40.60 -6.05 -33.55
N ASN A 674 -41.20 -6.27 -32.37
CA ASN A 674 -41.39 -7.62 -31.84
C ASN A 674 -42.35 -8.44 -32.71
N ALA A 675 -43.32 -7.82 -33.37
CA ALA A 675 -44.29 -8.51 -34.23
C ALA A 675 -43.78 -8.83 -35.65
N ASP A 676 -42.52 -8.50 -35.96
CA ASP A 676 -41.83 -8.90 -37.19
C ASP A 676 -41.22 -10.30 -37.00
N TYR A 677 -42.04 -11.33 -37.21
CA TYR A 677 -41.67 -12.72 -36.94
C TYR A 677 -40.85 -13.35 -38.05
N ASN A 678 -40.89 -12.83 -39.28
CA ASN A 678 -40.04 -13.28 -40.38
C ASN A 678 -38.71 -12.50 -40.45
N MET A 679 -38.55 -11.48 -39.61
CA MET A 679 -37.32 -10.73 -39.38
C MET A 679 -36.83 -9.93 -40.59
N ASP A 680 -37.73 -9.49 -41.46
CA ASP A 680 -37.37 -8.71 -42.65
C ASP A 680 -37.48 -7.18 -42.43
N GLY A 681 -37.88 -6.76 -41.23
CA GLY A 681 -38.06 -5.36 -40.85
C GLY A 681 -39.39 -4.76 -41.33
N LEU A 682 -40.30 -5.55 -41.88
CA LEU A 682 -41.61 -5.10 -42.38
C LEU A 682 -42.73 -6.03 -41.91
N ILE A 683 -43.59 -5.56 -41.01
CA ILE A 683 -44.75 -6.33 -40.57
C ILE A 683 -45.75 -6.48 -41.72
N ASN A 684 -45.95 -7.71 -42.19
CA ASN A 684 -46.83 -8.03 -43.30
C ASN A 684 -47.59 -9.36 -43.11
N THR A 685 -48.21 -9.87 -44.18
CA THR A 685 -49.01 -11.10 -44.11
C THR A 685 -48.19 -12.34 -43.79
N ARG A 686 -46.87 -12.33 -44.01
CA ARG A 686 -45.96 -13.42 -43.63
C ARG A 686 -45.87 -13.56 -42.12
N ASP A 687 -45.72 -12.46 -41.39
CA ASP A 687 -45.68 -12.46 -39.92
C ASP A 687 -46.99 -12.97 -39.32
N PHE A 688 -48.11 -12.48 -39.86
CA PHE A 688 -49.42 -12.96 -39.47
C PHE A 688 -49.55 -14.48 -39.69
N ASN A 689 -49.08 -15.00 -40.82
CA ASN A 689 -49.12 -16.43 -41.10
C ASN A 689 -48.22 -17.25 -40.17
N ILE A 690 -47.04 -16.76 -39.80
CA ILE A 690 -46.13 -17.44 -38.86
C ILE A 690 -46.81 -17.58 -37.50
N SER A 691 -47.28 -16.47 -36.93
CA SER A 691 -47.98 -16.48 -35.63
C SER A 691 -49.25 -17.33 -35.65
N TRP A 692 -50.05 -17.24 -36.71
CA TRP A 692 -51.26 -18.03 -36.85
C TRP A 692 -51.00 -19.54 -36.94
N ASN A 693 -50.00 -19.95 -37.73
CA ASN A 693 -49.72 -21.37 -37.98
C ASN A 693 -49.11 -22.08 -36.77
N ASN A 694 -48.38 -21.34 -35.92
CA ASN A 694 -47.73 -21.90 -34.74
C ASN A 694 -48.61 -21.84 -33.48
N ARG A 695 -49.74 -21.12 -33.49
CA ARG A 695 -50.65 -20.97 -32.34
C ARG A 695 -51.27 -22.27 -31.80
N ARG A 696 -51.39 -23.30 -32.64
CA ARG A 696 -52.08 -24.57 -32.31
C ARG A 696 -51.16 -25.81 -32.28
N GLN A 697 -49.85 -25.60 -32.36
CA GLN A 697 -48.82 -26.65 -32.38
C GLN A 697 -47.88 -26.44 -31.21
#